data_AF-A0A3M1FQG5-F1
#
_entry.id   AF-A0A3M1FQG5-F1
#
_cell.length_a   1.000
_cell.length_b   1.000
_cell.length_c   1.000
_cell.angle_alpha   90.00
_cell.angle_beta   90.00
_cell.angle_gamma   90.00
#
_symmetry.space_group_name_H-M   'P 1'
#
loop_
_entity.id
_entity.type
_entity.pdbx_description
1 polymer ?
#
loop_
_entity_poly.entity_id
_entity_poly.type
_entity_poly.pdbx_seq_one_letter_code
_entity_poly.pdbx_strand_id
1 'polypeptide(L)'
;MGTMPRRKREKGNIVLHLSTYPPRECGIATFTHDLTTAFDKRFNPVTKSRVVAINESSSSFYNYGSRAVDKIAADSLDHYVALAERINQRDEIKIVNIQHEFGLFGGEWGDYLIPFLQAVRKPVIITFHSVLPDPDDYLRKVVKILCEKASGVVVMNELSRSVLVRHYGVPRGKIHVIPHGIPSIQFEPSATYKAALGFDGKIVLSTFGLLSPNKGIEYAIRALPKVIKKFPNLVYLVIGETHPVVRRVRGEQYRNFLMGEVERLKLQEHVKFYNKYLSLEEIITYLKATDVYVSSALCQEQSVSGTLSYALGAGRPVVSTPTSYARYIINGHNGVLVKFRNASSIAKALCNILEDEKKLKQMSGAAYEATRKMIWPNVAAAYFELYKKHADLGADEKKLPEIKLDHVLRLTDEFGMLHHAKYTTPKRRYGYSLDDNARALIVVTKCYERTPREDLAELMRRYLKFLRFSQKRNGGFARLVTSQRKRDLTHDDDVLGRGIWALGYVLSRDFLSSDMRRKAATIFRNALPLVSRISSPRAIAFAMNGLSSYLKEFPQKGILRLFTMLANRQVRFYQNSATEQWRWFEDRLTYSNSSLPESLYLAAELTGEKRYLDIAEESMKFLTSVTFEDGKYVPIGQAGWYVRNKERSYFDQQPEDTAAMVLAKTTAYRVTGNSMHARDAFTAFQWFLGKNHLNQMVYDEATGGCYDGVGRYALNLNQGAESTVSYLLARLAIEEIKDAIQDEL
;
A
#
# COMPACT_ATOMS: atom_id res chain seq x y z
N MET A 1 20.42 6.25 -46.08
CA MET A 1 19.40 6.12 -45.01
C MET A 1 19.31 4.65 -44.61
N GLY A 2 20.04 4.27 -43.56
CA GLY A 2 20.01 2.91 -43.03
C GLY A 2 18.74 2.71 -42.20
N THR A 3 17.91 1.76 -42.60
CA THR A 3 16.73 1.32 -41.85
C THR A 3 17.17 0.69 -40.53
N MET A 4 16.85 1.36 -39.41
CA MET A 4 16.99 0.75 -38.09
C MET A 4 16.17 -0.55 -38.03
N PRO A 5 16.70 -1.64 -37.44
CA PRO A 5 15.94 -2.85 -37.26
C PRO A 5 14.75 -2.57 -36.31
N ARG A 6 13.53 -2.84 -36.78
CA ARG A 6 12.35 -2.91 -35.90
C ARG A 6 12.64 -3.95 -34.81
N ARG A 7 12.87 -3.51 -33.56
CA ARG A 7 12.88 -4.40 -32.38
C ARG A 7 11.65 -5.32 -32.47
N LYS A 8 11.86 -6.64 -32.49
CA LYS A 8 10.78 -7.62 -32.27
C LYS A 8 10.08 -7.22 -30.98
N ARG A 9 8.78 -6.89 -31.02
CA ARG A 9 7.96 -6.76 -29.81
C ARG A 9 8.03 -8.12 -29.10
N GLU A 10 8.77 -8.22 -28.02
CA GLU A 10 8.70 -9.39 -27.14
C GLU A 10 7.23 -9.55 -26.71
N LYS A 11 6.65 -10.73 -27.00
CA LYS A 11 5.30 -11.06 -26.58
C LYS A 11 5.35 -11.27 -25.06
N GLY A 12 4.86 -10.30 -24.28
CA GLY A 12 4.80 -10.42 -22.81
C GLY A 12 4.06 -11.68 -22.34
N ASN A 13 4.48 -12.21 -21.18
CA ASN A 13 3.91 -13.38 -20.53
C ASN A 13 2.45 -13.15 -20.12
N ILE A 14 1.63 -14.20 -20.15
CA ILE A 14 0.20 -14.14 -19.82
C ILE A 14 -0.13 -15.07 -18.65
N VAL A 15 -0.75 -14.50 -17.62
CA VAL A 15 -1.55 -15.20 -16.62
C VAL A 15 -2.99 -15.23 -17.13
N LEU A 16 -3.52 -16.42 -17.40
CA LEU A 16 -4.88 -16.58 -17.90
C LEU A 16 -5.84 -16.91 -16.77
N HIS A 17 -6.89 -16.13 -16.59
CA HIS A 17 -7.91 -16.37 -15.57
C HIS A 17 -9.14 -17.01 -16.20
N LEU A 18 -9.58 -18.17 -15.69
CA LEU A 18 -10.84 -18.80 -16.07
C LEU A 18 -11.90 -18.44 -15.02
N SER A 19 -12.86 -17.58 -15.38
CA SER A 19 -13.78 -16.96 -14.41
C SER A 19 -14.99 -16.30 -15.07
N THR A 20 -15.99 -15.91 -14.28
CA THR A 20 -16.91 -14.82 -14.67
C THR A 20 -16.17 -13.49 -14.76
N TYR A 21 -16.66 -12.56 -15.60
CA TYR A 21 -16.05 -11.23 -15.77
C TYR A 21 -17.11 -10.17 -16.07
N PRO A 22 -16.89 -8.86 -15.78
CA PRO A 22 -17.83 -7.80 -16.17
C PRO A 22 -18.00 -7.74 -17.69
N PRO A 23 -19.23 -7.60 -18.22
CA PRO A 23 -20.38 -6.95 -17.57
C PRO A 23 -21.31 -7.90 -16.77
N ARG A 24 -20.94 -9.16 -16.53
CA ARG A 24 -21.74 -10.03 -15.64
C ARG A 24 -21.68 -9.49 -14.21
N GLU A 25 -22.83 -9.09 -13.67
CA GLU A 25 -22.95 -8.52 -12.32
C GLU A 25 -22.96 -9.62 -11.25
N CYS A 26 -21.77 -9.99 -10.76
CA CYS A 26 -21.61 -10.90 -9.63
C CYS A 26 -20.27 -10.68 -8.90
N GLY A 27 -20.16 -11.19 -7.67
CA GLY A 27 -18.98 -10.97 -6.83
C GLY A 27 -17.68 -11.52 -7.41
N ILE A 28 -17.72 -12.66 -8.11
CA ILE A 28 -16.53 -13.29 -8.71
C ILE A 28 -16.04 -12.51 -9.94
N ALA A 29 -16.97 -11.96 -10.72
CA ALA A 29 -16.64 -11.07 -11.83
C ALA A 29 -15.93 -9.81 -11.31
N THR A 30 -16.45 -9.18 -10.25
CA THR A 30 -15.79 -8.04 -9.59
C THR A 30 -14.42 -8.42 -9.02
N PHE A 31 -14.31 -9.56 -8.32
CA PHE A 31 -13.04 -10.04 -7.78
C PHE A 31 -11.99 -10.23 -8.89
N THR A 32 -12.37 -10.88 -10.00
CA THR A 32 -11.47 -11.14 -11.11
C THR A 32 -11.06 -9.83 -11.79
N HIS A 33 -11.99 -8.91 -11.96
CA HIS A 33 -11.71 -7.58 -12.50
C HIS A 33 -10.70 -6.81 -11.64
N ASP A 34 -10.92 -6.77 -10.33
CA ASP A 34 -10.06 -6.02 -9.42
C ASP A 34 -8.68 -6.67 -9.28
N LEU A 35 -8.60 -8.01 -9.18
CA LEU A 35 -7.34 -8.76 -9.14
C LEU A 35 -6.52 -8.51 -10.42
N THR A 36 -7.12 -8.71 -11.60
CA THR A 36 -6.42 -8.54 -12.87
C THR A 36 -6.02 -7.09 -13.13
N THR A 37 -6.82 -6.12 -12.69
CA THR A 37 -6.50 -4.69 -12.80
C THR A 37 -5.33 -4.31 -11.89
N ALA A 38 -5.34 -4.76 -10.63
CA ALA A 38 -4.24 -4.51 -9.70
C ALA A 38 -2.94 -5.22 -10.12
N PHE A 39 -3.05 -6.43 -10.67
CA PHE A 39 -1.93 -7.17 -11.23
C PHE A 39 -1.35 -6.44 -12.45
N ASP A 40 -2.18 -6.10 -13.44
CA ASP A 40 -1.74 -5.39 -14.65
C ASP A 40 -1.13 -4.02 -14.33
N LYS A 41 -1.63 -3.31 -13.30
CA LYS A 41 -1.07 -2.02 -12.90
C LYS A 41 0.42 -2.10 -12.54
N ARG A 42 0.85 -3.26 -12.03
CA ARG A 42 2.19 -3.46 -11.48
C ARG A 42 3.13 -4.20 -12.44
N PHE A 43 2.64 -5.22 -13.13
CA PHE A 43 3.49 -6.19 -13.85
C PHE A 43 3.37 -6.09 -15.39
N ASN A 44 2.43 -5.31 -15.93
CA ASN A 44 2.31 -5.06 -17.38
C ASN A 44 3.39 -4.04 -17.81
N PRO A 45 4.17 -4.28 -18.90
CA PRO A 45 3.90 -5.22 -19.98
C PRO A 45 4.57 -6.59 -19.93
N VAL A 46 5.45 -6.86 -18.98
CA VAL A 46 6.18 -8.14 -18.88
C VAL A 46 5.25 -9.30 -18.62
N THR A 47 4.38 -9.17 -17.61
CA THR A 47 3.33 -10.15 -17.34
C THR A 47 1.97 -9.49 -17.33
N LYS A 48 1.05 -10.01 -18.14
CA LYS A 48 -0.30 -9.49 -18.31
C LYS A 48 -1.33 -10.51 -17.83
N SER A 49 -2.42 -10.01 -17.27
CA SER A 49 -3.60 -10.79 -16.98
C SER A 49 -4.55 -10.78 -18.17
N ARG A 50 -5.06 -11.96 -18.55
CA ARG A 50 -6.15 -12.12 -19.51
C ARG A 50 -7.22 -13.03 -18.95
N VAL A 51 -8.43 -12.96 -19.48
CA VAL A 51 -9.58 -13.69 -18.95
C VAL A 51 -10.21 -14.56 -20.04
N VAL A 52 -10.60 -15.77 -19.66
CA VAL A 52 -11.58 -16.60 -20.37
C VAL A 52 -12.88 -16.48 -19.60
N ALA A 53 -13.88 -15.85 -20.21
CA ALA A 53 -15.14 -15.57 -19.55
C ALA A 53 -16.08 -16.78 -19.56
N ILE A 54 -16.68 -17.09 -18.42
CA ILE A 54 -17.67 -18.18 -18.28
C ILE A 54 -19.09 -17.64 -18.44
N ASN A 55 -19.77 -18.17 -19.44
CA ASN A 55 -21.18 -17.92 -19.75
C ASN A 55 -22.06 -19.05 -19.18
N GLU A 56 -23.30 -18.73 -18.80
CA GLU A 56 -24.27 -19.74 -18.29
C GLU A 56 -24.57 -20.80 -19.35
N SER A 57 -24.73 -20.38 -20.60
CA SER A 57 -25.03 -21.22 -21.75
C SER A 57 -24.36 -20.69 -23.01
N SER A 58 -24.35 -21.52 -24.06
CA SER A 58 -23.93 -21.12 -25.41
C SER A 58 -24.74 -19.94 -25.99
N SER A 59 -25.97 -19.74 -25.51
CA SER A 59 -26.88 -18.66 -25.90
C SER A 59 -26.71 -17.35 -25.11
N SER A 60 -25.83 -17.32 -24.10
CA SER A 60 -25.55 -16.11 -23.32
C SER A 60 -24.50 -15.25 -24.03
N PHE A 61 -24.86 -14.02 -24.43
CA PHE A 61 -23.96 -13.10 -25.12
C PHE A 61 -23.67 -11.86 -24.28
N TYR A 62 -22.40 -11.68 -23.91
CA TYR A 62 -21.89 -10.49 -23.24
C TYR A 62 -20.71 -9.91 -24.03
N ASN A 63 -20.57 -8.58 -24.03
CA ASN A 63 -19.41 -7.90 -24.59
C ASN A 63 -18.39 -7.60 -23.47
N TYR A 64 -17.39 -8.47 -23.32
CA TYR A 64 -16.44 -8.47 -22.21
C TYR A 64 -15.22 -7.53 -22.37
N GLY A 65 -15.14 -6.76 -23.47
CA GLY A 65 -14.01 -5.90 -23.77
C GLY A 65 -12.70 -6.66 -24.05
N SER A 66 -11.58 -5.94 -24.15
CA SER A 66 -10.31 -6.49 -24.66
C SER A 66 -9.51 -7.37 -23.69
N ARG A 67 -9.84 -7.37 -22.39
CA ARG A 67 -9.15 -8.23 -21.41
C ARG A 67 -9.66 -9.67 -21.46
N ALA A 68 -10.92 -9.88 -21.85
CA ALA A 68 -11.47 -11.20 -22.11
C ALA A 68 -11.09 -11.63 -23.53
N VAL A 69 -10.22 -12.65 -23.62
CA VAL A 69 -9.63 -13.11 -24.89
C VAL A 69 -10.33 -14.33 -25.47
N ASP A 70 -11.16 -14.99 -24.66
CA ASP A 70 -11.96 -16.15 -25.06
C ASP A 70 -13.18 -16.27 -24.13
N LYS A 71 -14.10 -17.16 -24.45
CA LYS A 71 -15.28 -17.47 -23.65
C LYS A 71 -15.60 -18.97 -23.71
N ILE A 72 -16.21 -19.49 -22.65
CA ILE A 72 -16.78 -20.83 -22.64
C ILE A 72 -18.21 -20.82 -22.13
N ALA A 73 -18.99 -21.80 -22.58
CA ALA A 73 -20.30 -22.09 -22.01
C ALA A 73 -20.13 -23.13 -20.91
N ALA A 74 -20.66 -22.86 -19.72
CA ALA A 74 -20.51 -23.73 -18.55
C ALA A 74 -21.16 -25.11 -18.78
N ASP A 75 -22.23 -25.18 -19.56
CA ASP A 75 -23.02 -26.38 -19.84
C ASP A 75 -22.42 -27.34 -20.90
N SER A 76 -21.31 -26.98 -21.53
CA SER A 76 -20.71 -27.77 -22.63
C SER A 76 -19.36 -28.35 -22.23
N LEU A 77 -19.30 -29.67 -22.01
CA LEU A 77 -18.06 -30.38 -21.68
C LEU A 77 -17.01 -30.26 -22.81
N ASP A 78 -17.44 -30.32 -24.07
CA ASP A 78 -16.54 -30.19 -25.23
C ASP A 78 -15.82 -28.84 -25.25
N HIS A 79 -16.48 -27.76 -24.79
CA HIS A 79 -15.84 -26.45 -24.68
C HIS A 79 -14.67 -26.43 -23.70
N TYR A 80 -14.74 -27.22 -22.62
CA TYR A 80 -13.66 -27.32 -21.64
C TYR A 80 -12.43 -27.99 -22.25
N VAL A 81 -12.60 -29.14 -22.91
CA VAL A 81 -11.48 -29.86 -23.55
C VAL A 81 -10.88 -29.02 -24.68
N ALA A 82 -11.71 -28.45 -25.55
CA ALA A 82 -11.25 -27.59 -26.64
C ALA A 82 -10.53 -26.33 -26.13
N LEU A 83 -10.97 -25.76 -24.99
CA LEU A 83 -10.27 -24.62 -24.37
C LEU A 83 -8.86 -25.02 -23.91
N ALA A 84 -8.72 -26.18 -23.26
CA ALA A 84 -7.41 -26.66 -22.81
C ALA A 84 -6.42 -26.82 -23.98
N GLU A 85 -6.89 -27.37 -25.11
CA GLU A 85 -6.09 -27.49 -26.34
C GLU A 85 -5.67 -26.13 -26.90
N ARG A 86 -6.59 -25.15 -26.99
CA ARG A 86 -6.26 -23.78 -27.41
C ARG A 86 -5.26 -23.11 -26.47
N ILE A 87 -5.36 -23.34 -25.16
CA ILE A 87 -4.38 -22.83 -24.18
C ILE A 87 -3.00 -23.46 -24.40
N ASN A 88 -2.95 -24.76 -24.68
CA ASN A 88 -1.70 -25.49 -24.89
C ASN A 88 -0.93 -24.99 -26.12
N GLN A 89 -1.63 -24.51 -27.15
CA GLN A 89 -1.03 -23.97 -28.39
C GLN A 89 -0.44 -22.56 -28.24
N ARG A 90 -0.60 -21.91 -27.07
CA ARG A 90 -0.16 -20.54 -26.83
C ARG A 90 0.99 -20.48 -25.83
N ASP A 91 2.20 -20.27 -26.34
CA ASP A 91 3.42 -20.23 -25.53
C ASP A 91 3.51 -19.00 -24.63
N GLU A 92 2.83 -17.90 -24.99
CA GLU A 92 2.74 -16.72 -24.14
C GLU A 92 1.92 -16.97 -22.87
N ILE A 93 1.01 -17.96 -22.86
CA ILE A 93 0.26 -18.34 -21.66
C ILE A 93 1.17 -19.22 -20.80
N LYS A 94 1.54 -18.67 -19.63
CA LYS A 94 2.49 -19.32 -18.71
C LYS A 94 1.79 -20.08 -17.59
N ILE A 95 0.62 -19.63 -17.18
CA ILE A 95 -0.14 -20.21 -16.06
C ILE A 95 -1.63 -19.90 -16.18
N VAL A 96 -2.48 -20.80 -15.70
CA VAL A 96 -3.93 -20.62 -15.62
C VAL A 96 -4.37 -20.47 -14.16
N ASN A 97 -5.19 -19.46 -13.84
CA ASN A 97 -5.83 -19.32 -12.53
C ASN A 97 -7.35 -19.46 -12.65
N ILE A 98 -7.92 -20.52 -12.09
CA ILE A 98 -9.35 -20.81 -12.09
C ILE A 98 -10.00 -20.16 -10.85
N GLN A 99 -11.00 -19.32 -11.07
CA GLN A 99 -11.83 -18.76 -9.99
C GLN A 99 -13.01 -19.70 -9.72
N HIS A 100 -12.85 -20.61 -8.76
CA HIS A 100 -13.81 -21.66 -8.48
C HIS A 100 -14.92 -21.23 -7.51
N GLU A 101 -16.16 -21.49 -7.90
CA GLU A 101 -17.36 -21.39 -7.06
C GLU A 101 -18.35 -22.50 -7.44
N PHE A 102 -19.04 -23.06 -6.44
CA PHE A 102 -20.00 -24.12 -6.68
C PHE A 102 -21.20 -23.57 -7.48
N GLY A 103 -21.54 -24.26 -8.57
CA GLY A 103 -22.59 -23.83 -9.50
C GLY A 103 -22.13 -22.87 -10.61
N LEU A 104 -20.84 -22.49 -10.65
CA LEU A 104 -20.29 -21.71 -11.76
C LEU A 104 -19.86 -22.58 -12.95
N PHE A 105 -19.31 -23.76 -12.67
CA PHE A 105 -18.83 -24.71 -13.66
C PHE A 105 -19.88 -25.80 -13.89
N GLY A 106 -19.97 -26.31 -15.12
CA GLY A 106 -20.95 -27.34 -15.47
C GLY A 106 -20.71 -28.69 -14.82
N GLY A 107 -21.70 -29.57 -15.02
CA GLY A 107 -21.76 -30.87 -14.38
C GLY A 107 -22.11 -30.78 -12.89
N GLU A 108 -21.88 -31.85 -12.15
CA GLU A 108 -22.20 -31.91 -10.73
C GLU A 108 -20.97 -31.49 -9.90
N TRP A 109 -21.14 -30.47 -9.05
CA TRP A 109 -20.05 -29.82 -8.28
C TRP A 109 -18.90 -29.23 -9.12
N GLY A 110 -19.09 -29.04 -10.42
CA GLY A 110 -18.06 -28.50 -11.32
C GLY A 110 -17.09 -29.55 -11.88
N ASP A 111 -17.49 -30.83 -11.89
CA ASP A 111 -16.68 -31.95 -12.39
C ASP A 111 -16.26 -31.84 -13.87
N TYR A 112 -16.88 -30.97 -14.67
CA TYR A 112 -16.43 -30.65 -16.04
C TYR A 112 -15.03 -30.02 -16.07
N LEU A 113 -14.57 -29.47 -14.96
CA LEU A 113 -13.17 -29.03 -14.81
C LEU A 113 -12.18 -30.19 -14.80
N ILE A 114 -12.59 -31.42 -14.45
CA ILE A 114 -11.66 -32.56 -14.36
C ILE A 114 -11.06 -32.88 -15.75
N PRO A 115 -11.85 -33.05 -16.83
CA PRO A 115 -11.31 -33.22 -18.17
C PRO A 115 -10.46 -32.03 -18.65
N PHE A 116 -10.84 -30.79 -18.32
CA PHE A 116 -10.00 -29.61 -18.60
C PHE A 116 -8.61 -29.73 -17.95
N LEU A 117 -8.57 -30.07 -16.66
CA LEU A 117 -7.34 -30.22 -15.89
C LEU A 117 -6.48 -31.41 -16.34
N GLN A 118 -7.10 -32.43 -16.97
CA GLN A 118 -6.39 -33.54 -17.59
C GLN A 118 -5.76 -33.15 -18.94
N ALA A 119 -6.43 -32.29 -19.71
CA ALA A 119 -5.98 -31.88 -21.04
C ALA A 119 -4.99 -30.70 -21.03
N VAL A 120 -5.08 -29.79 -20.07
CA VAL A 120 -4.22 -28.60 -20.00
C VAL A 120 -2.80 -28.97 -19.53
N ARG A 121 -1.79 -28.52 -20.27
CA ARG A 121 -0.35 -28.76 -19.99
C ARG A 121 0.30 -27.61 -19.22
N LYS A 122 -0.36 -26.45 -19.15
CA LYS A 122 0.11 -25.29 -18.39
C LYS A 122 -0.17 -25.50 -16.89
N PRO A 123 0.69 -25.03 -15.97
CA PRO A 123 0.41 -25.05 -14.54
C PRO A 123 -0.94 -24.38 -14.23
N VAL A 124 -1.66 -24.91 -13.24
CA VAL A 124 -3.00 -24.42 -12.86
C VAL A 124 -3.05 -24.08 -11.38
N ILE A 125 -3.46 -22.87 -11.06
CA ILE A 125 -3.86 -22.46 -9.71
C ILE A 125 -5.40 -22.46 -9.63
N ILE A 126 -5.96 -22.94 -8.53
CA ILE A 126 -7.40 -22.86 -8.28
C ILE A 126 -7.64 -21.99 -7.06
N THR A 127 -8.33 -20.87 -7.23
CA THR A 127 -8.84 -20.03 -6.14
C THR A 127 -10.26 -20.46 -5.78
N PHE A 128 -10.46 -21.06 -4.61
CA PHE A 128 -11.80 -21.38 -4.10
C PHE A 128 -12.43 -20.16 -3.40
N HIS A 129 -13.56 -19.68 -3.94
CA HIS A 129 -14.40 -18.64 -3.34
C HIS A 129 -15.33 -19.20 -2.26
N SER A 130 -15.67 -20.48 -2.36
CA SER A 130 -16.39 -21.24 -1.35
C SER A 130 -15.71 -22.58 -1.06
N VAL A 131 -15.70 -22.97 0.22
CA VAL A 131 -15.25 -24.30 0.68
C VAL A 131 -16.31 -24.84 1.64
N LEU A 132 -17.05 -25.86 1.20
CA LEU A 132 -18.14 -26.44 1.98
C LEU A 132 -17.58 -27.45 3.00
N PRO A 133 -17.93 -27.35 4.30
CA PRO A 133 -17.63 -28.40 5.26
C PRO A 133 -18.53 -29.62 5.01
N ASP A 134 -18.15 -30.75 5.60
CA ASP A 134 -18.92 -32.00 5.62
C ASP A 134 -19.43 -32.45 4.23
N PRO A 135 -18.54 -32.58 3.22
CA PRO A 135 -18.94 -32.98 1.89
C PRO A 135 -19.46 -34.41 1.88
N ASP A 136 -20.48 -34.65 1.04
CA ASP A 136 -20.81 -36.00 0.60
C ASP A 136 -19.63 -36.65 -0.16
N ASP A 137 -19.72 -37.94 -0.42
CA ASP A 137 -18.63 -38.68 -1.04
C ASP A 137 -18.33 -38.23 -2.47
N TYR A 138 -19.32 -37.71 -3.19
CA TYR A 138 -19.13 -37.27 -4.57
C TYR A 138 -18.42 -35.92 -4.62
N LEU A 139 -18.92 -34.92 -3.88
CA LEU A 139 -18.28 -33.62 -3.70
C LEU A 139 -16.85 -33.77 -3.16
N ARG A 140 -16.63 -34.68 -2.19
CA ARG A 140 -15.29 -34.95 -1.65
C ARG A 140 -14.35 -35.44 -2.75
N LYS A 141 -14.79 -36.40 -3.58
CA LYS A 141 -13.99 -36.94 -4.70
C LYS A 141 -13.69 -35.86 -5.72
N VAL A 142 -14.68 -35.08 -6.16
CA VAL A 142 -14.51 -34.01 -7.15
C VAL A 142 -13.46 -33.00 -6.66
N VAL A 143 -13.66 -32.40 -5.48
CA VAL A 143 -12.74 -31.39 -4.94
C VAL A 143 -11.34 -31.96 -4.73
N LYS A 144 -11.22 -33.22 -4.27
CA LYS A 144 -9.91 -33.88 -4.11
C LYS A 144 -9.18 -34.00 -5.45
N ILE A 145 -9.87 -34.44 -6.51
CA ILE A 145 -9.28 -34.55 -7.85
C ILE A 145 -8.86 -33.17 -8.38
N LEU A 146 -9.71 -32.14 -8.23
CA LEU A 146 -9.38 -30.77 -8.63
C LEU A 146 -8.11 -30.28 -7.91
N CYS A 147 -8.03 -30.47 -6.59
CA CYS A 147 -6.88 -30.09 -5.79
C CYS A 147 -5.64 -30.92 -6.12
N GLU A 148 -5.76 -32.21 -6.44
CA GLU A 148 -4.65 -33.06 -6.84
C GLU A 148 -4.04 -32.62 -8.19
N LYS A 149 -4.88 -32.26 -9.16
CA LYS A 149 -4.45 -31.82 -10.49
C LYS A 149 -3.92 -30.38 -10.52
N ALA A 150 -4.37 -29.51 -9.63
CA ALA A 150 -3.84 -28.15 -9.52
C ALA A 150 -2.35 -28.15 -9.10
N SER A 151 -1.57 -27.18 -9.56
CA SER A 151 -0.21 -26.91 -9.08
C SER A 151 -0.21 -26.27 -7.69
N GLY A 152 -1.24 -25.46 -7.39
CA GLY A 152 -1.46 -24.83 -6.10
C GLY A 152 -2.92 -24.43 -5.89
N VAL A 153 -3.36 -24.36 -4.65
CA VAL A 153 -4.74 -24.03 -4.27
C VAL A 153 -4.73 -22.75 -3.42
N VAL A 154 -5.60 -21.81 -3.74
CA VAL A 154 -5.79 -20.57 -2.96
C VAL A 154 -7.13 -20.59 -2.27
N VAL A 155 -7.12 -20.26 -0.98
CA VAL A 155 -8.31 -19.97 -0.16
C VAL A 155 -8.13 -18.62 0.53
N MET A 156 -9.22 -17.99 0.95
CA MET A 156 -9.16 -16.61 1.45
C MET A 156 -9.00 -16.47 2.98
N ASN A 157 -9.04 -17.59 3.71
CA ASN A 157 -8.89 -17.60 5.17
C ASN A 157 -8.42 -18.97 5.69
N GLU A 158 -7.93 -18.98 6.94
CA GLU A 158 -7.40 -20.19 7.60
C GLU A 158 -8.49 -21.24 7.92
N LEU A 159 -9.74 -20.81 8.06
CA LEU A 159 -10.86 -21.72 8.29
C LEU A 159 -11.11 -22.58 7.04
N SER A 160 -11.18 -21.97 5.86
CA SER A 160 -11.29 -22.68 4.57
C SER A 160 -10.09 -23.60 4.32
N ARG A 161 -8.86 -23.17 4.67
CA ARG A 161 -7.68 -24.07 4.62
C ARG A 161 -7.89 -25.29 5.52
N SER A 162 -8.36 -25.07 6.74
CA SER A 162 -8.62 -26.15 7.70
C SER A 162 -9.67 -27.14 7.20
N VAL A 163 -10.72 -26.65 6.53
CA VAL A 163 -11.76 -27.50 5.93
C VAL A 163 -11.18 -28.36 4.79
N LEU A 164 -10.42 -27.77 3.86
CA LEU A 164 -9.76 -28.52 2.78
C LEU A 164 -8.81 -29.62 3.32
N VAL A 165 -8.06 -29.33 4.38
CA VAL A 165 -7.19 -30.33 5.01
C VAL A 165 -8.00 -31.45 5.66
N ARG A 166 -8.96 -31.10 6.52
CA ARG A 166 -9.65 -32.08 7.38
C ARG A 166 -10.72 -32.89 6.65
N HIS A 167 -11.52 -32.26 5.78
CA HIS A 167 -12.70 -32.89 5.18
C HIS A 167 -12.42 -33.43 3.76
N TYR A 168 -11.39 -32.90 3.09
CA TYR A 168 -11.02 -33.28 1.72
C TYR A 168 -9.64 -33.94 1.61
N GLY A 169 -8.83 -33.92 2.67
CA GLY A 169 -7.50 -34.56 2.69
C GLY A 169 -6.46 -33.85 1.84
N VAL A 170 -6.65 -32.56 1.53
CA VAL A 170 -5.71 -31.80 0.69
C VAL A 170 -4.44 -31.46 1.50
N PRO A 171 -3.23 -31.73 1.00
CA PRO A 171 -1.99 -31.43 1.73
C PRO A 171 -1.86 -29.94 2.07
N ARG A 172 -1.54 -29.63 3.34
CA ARG A 172 -1.45 -28.24 3.82
C ARG A 172 -0.48 -27.38 3.00
N GLY A 173 0.66 -27.94 2.58
CA GLY A 173 1.67 -27.24 1.79
C GLY A 173 1.20 -26.82 0.39
N LYS A 174 0.13 -27.43 -0.12
CA LYS A 174 -0.50 -27.09 -1.41
C LYS A 174 -1.49 -25.94 -1.32
N ILE A 175 -1.90 -25.56 -0.10
CA ILE A 175 -2.96 -24.58 0.15
C ILE A 175 -2.36 -23.27 0.64
N HIS A 176 -2.47 -22.24 -0.20
CA HIS A 176 -2.05 -20.88 0.09
C HIS A 176 -3.25 -20.06 0.60
N VAL A 177 -3.06 -19.30 1.68
CA VAL A 177 -4.08 -18.32 2.10
C VAL A 177 -3.69 -16.97 1.56
N ILE A 178 -4.46 -16.49 0.56
CA ILE A 178 -4.36 -15.13 0.05
C ILE A 178 -5.71 -14.48 0.33
N PRO A 179 -5.77 -13.46 1.20
CA PRO A 179 -7.04 -12.88 1.62
C PRO A 179 -7.80 -12.26 0.44
N HIS A 180 -9.09 -12.04 0.63
CA HIS A 180 -9.87 -11.26 -0.33
C HIS A 180 -9.26 -9.86 -0.49
N GLY A 181 -9.21 -9.36 -1.72
CA GLY A 181 -8.71 -8.02 -1.99
C GLY A 181 -9.70 -6.92 -1.62
N ILE A 182 -9.20 -5.78 -1.14
CA ILE A 182 -10.01 -4.58 -0.90
C ILE A 182 -9.42 -3.37 -1.64
N PRO A 183 -10.23 -2.36 -1.97
CA PRO A 183 -9.73 -1.11 -2.49
C PRO A 183 -8.81 -0.44 -1.46
N SER A 184 -7.83 0.31 -1.95
CA SER A 184 -7.02 1.18 -1.10
C SER A 184 -7.84 2.41 -0.73
N ILE A 185 -8.52 2.34 0.42
CA ILE A 185 -9.39 3.42 0.92
C ILE A 185 -8.63 4.24 1.96
N GLN A 186 -8.65 5.57 1.79
CA GLN A 186 -8.10 6.49 2.77
C GLN A 186 -8.92 6.46 4.08
N PHE A 187 -8.24 6.36 5.22
CA PHE A 187 -8.88 6.47 6.53
C PHE A 187 -9.18 7.92 6.87
N GLU A 188 -10.46 8.30 6.81
CA GLU A 188 -10.93 9.67 7.02
C GLU A 188 -12.20 9.69 7.90
N PRO A 189 -12.43 10.81 8.62
CA PRO A 189 -13.68 11.04 9.33
C PRO A 189 -14.90 10.95 8.40
N SER A 190 -16.01 10.40 8.88
CA SER A 190 -17.24 10.24 8.08
C SER A 190 -17.97 11.56 7.80
N ALA A 191 -17.75 12.60 8.60
CA ALA A 191 -18.51 13.86 8.55
C ALA A 191 -18.58 14.49 7.15
N THR A 192 -17.44 14.64 6.45
CA THR A 192 -17.40 15.22 5.10
C THR A 192 -18.24 14.43 4.10
N TYR A 193 -18.17 13.10 4.16
CA TYR A 193 -18.92 12.21 3.25
C TYR A 193 -20.40 12.15 3.59
N LYS A 194 -20.75 12.27 4.87
CA LYS A 194 -22.14 12.42 5.30
C LYS A 194 -22.74 13.73 4.78
N ALA A 195 -22.05 14.85 4.94
CA ALA A 195 -22.51 16.14 4.45
C ALA A 195 -22.74 16.11 2.94
N ALA A 196 -21.81 15.54 2.17
CA ALA A 196 -21.92 15.38 0.73
C ALA A 196 -23.13 14.53 0.28
N LEU A 197 -23.59 13.59 1.12
CA LEU A 197 -24.75 12.74 0.86
C LEU A 197 -26.05 13.24 1.53
N GLY A 198 -26.03 14.42 2.17
CA GLY A 198 -27.20 14.98 2.87
C GLY A 198 -27.53 14.29 4.20
N PHE A 199 -26.54 13.70 4.86
CA PHE A 199 -26.65 13.02 6.16
C PHE A 199 -25.88 13.75 7.28
N ASP A 200 -25.71 15.06 7.15
CA ASP A 200 -25.04 15.86 8.16
C ASP A 200 -25.71 15.69 9.54
N GLY A 201 -24.90 15.54 10.59
CA GLY A 201 -25.36 15.28 11.96
C GLY A 201 -26.09 13.94 12.19
N LYS A 202 -26.24 13.08 11.17
CA LYS A 202 -26.92 11.77 11.30
C LYS A 202 -25.94 10.65 11.70
N ILE A 203 -26.47 9.64 12.39
CA ILE A 203 -25.80 8.34 12.55
C ILE A 203 -26.19 7.49 11.35
N VAL A 204 -25.22 7.00 10.58
CA VAL A 204 -25.45 6.28 9.33
C VAL A 204 -25.10 4.81 9.52
N LEU A 205 -26.11 3.96 9.46
CA LEU A 205 -25.95 2.53 9.25
C LEU A 205 -26.02 2.22 7.77
N SER A 206 -25.27 1.24 7.28
CA SER A 206 -25.44 0.79 5.90
C SER A 206 -25.30 -0.71 5.73
N THR A 207 -25.97 -1.21 4.70
CA THR A 207 -25.66 -2.49 4.05
C THR A 207 -25.57 -2.24 2.56
N PHE A 208 -24.71 -2.99 1.87
CA PHE A 208 -24.59 -2.86 0.41
C PHE A 208 -24.39 -4.19 -0.29
N GLY A 209 -24.79 -4.25 -1.56
CA GLY A 209 -24.61 -5.39 -2.46
C GLY A 209 -25.94 -5.86 -3.08
N LEU A 210 -25.90 -6.98 -3.80
CA LEU A 210 -27.08 -7.53 -4.45
C LEU A 210 -28.09 -8.07 -3.43
N LEU A 211 -29.32 -7.55 -3.46
CA LEU A 211 -30.40 -7.95 -2.56
C LEU A 211 -30.88 -9.37 -2.91
N SER A 212 -31.02 -10.19 -1.87
CA SER A 212 -31.62 -11.52 -1.93
C SER A 212 -32.10 -11.92 -0.52
N PRO A 213 -33.08 -12.83 -0.40
CA PRO A 213 -33.58 -13.29 0.91
C PRO A 213 -32.48 -13.78 1.86
N ASN A 214 -31.41 -14.38 1.32
CA ASN A 214 -30.27 -14.87 2.11
C ASN A 214 -29.48 -13.75 2.81
N LYS A 215 -29.70 -12.46 2.48
CA LYS A 215 -29.08 -11.32 3.17
C LYS A 215 -29.75 -10.98 4.50
N GLY A 216 -30.97 -11.46 4.77
CA GLY A 216 -31.65 -11.29 6.05
C GLY A 216 -31.85 -9.83 6.48
N ILE A 217 -31.99 -8.89 5.53
CA ILE A 217 -32.07 -7.44 5.79
C ILE A 217 -33.26 -7.09 6.69
N GLU A 218 -34.34 -7.88 6.64
CA GLU A 218 -35.53 -7.73 7.46
C GLU A 218 -35.22 -7.76 8.96
N TYR A 219 -34.20 -8.52 9.40
CA TYR A 219 -33.81 -8.56 10.80
C TYR A 219 -33.10 -7.29 11.25
N ALA A 220 -32.38 -6.61 10.36
CA ALA A 220 -31.81 -5.30 10.63
C ALA A 220 -32.91 -4.24 10.71
N ILE A 221 -33.87 -4.23 9.77
CA ILE A 221 -35.02 -3.31 9.78
C ILE A 221 -35.83 -3.47 11.07
N ARG A 222 -36.16 -4.71 11.46
CA ARG A 222 -36.90 -5.02 12.69
C ARG A 222 -36.16 -4.63 13.98
N ALA A 223 -34.84 -4.44 13.92
CA ALA A 223 -34.04 -3.98 15.07
C ALA A 223 -34.15 -2.46 15.29
N LEU A 224 -34.40 -1.70 14.22
CA LEU A 224 -34.35 -0.23 14.24
C LEU A 224 -35.31 0.45 15.23
N PRO A 225 -36.56 0.00 15.45
CA PRO A 225 -37.46 0.69 16.39
C PRO A 225 -36.88 0.81 17.81
N LYS A 226 -36.09 -0.18 18.25
CA LYS A 226 -35.42 -0.13 19.56
C LYS A 226 -34.22 0.82 19.56
N VAL A 227 -33.47 0.89 18.45
CA VAL A 227 -32.26 1.71 18.34
C VAL A 227 -32.63 3.19 18.18
N ILE A 228 -33.61 3.52 17.34
CA ILE A 228 -34.03 4.90 17.05
C ILE A 228 -34.65 5.58 18.28
N LYS A 229 -35.31 4.82 19.18
CA LYS A 229 -35.75 5.36 20.49
C LYS A 229 -34.61 5.99 21.30
N LYS A 230 -33.38 5.49 21.14
CA LYS A 230 -32.19 6.04 21.80
C LYS A 230 -31.41 6.99 20.89
N PHE A 231 -31.46 6.78 19.57
CA PHE A 231 -30.72 7.52 18.56
C PHE A 231 -31.68 8.03 17.46
N PRO A 232 -32.47 9.09 17.74
CA PRO A 232 -33.50 9.58 16.82
C PRO A 232 -32.93 10.20 15.53
N ASN A 233 -31.65 10.50 15.47
CA ASN A 233 -30.96 11.00 14.28
C ASN A 233 -30.38 9.86 13.40
N LEU A 234 -30.70 8.60 13.67
CA LEU A 234 -30.17 7.46 12.92
C LEU A 234 -30.88 7.26 11.58
N VAL A 235 -30.11 6.95 10.55
CA VAL A 235 -30.59 6.50 9.24
C VAL A 235 -29.92 5.19 8.84
N TYR A 236 -30.65 4.29 8.18
CA TYR A 236 -30.17 3.03 7.66
C TYR A 236 -30.28 3.01 6.13
N LEU A 237 -29.15 2.83 5.46
CA LEU A 237 -29.06 2.82 4.01
C LEU A 237 -29.01 1.37 3.51
N VAL A 238 -30.00 0.98 2.72
CA VAL A 238 -30.03 -0.31 2.01
C VAL A 238 -29.63 -0.05 0.56
N ILE A 239 -28.39 -0.41 0.24
CA ILE A 239 -27.70 0.04 -0.97
C ILE A 239 -27.53 -1.14 -1.94
N GLY A 240 -28.06 -1.03 -3.16
CA GLY A 240 -27.91 -2.01 -4.21
C GLY A 240 -29.22 -2.44 -4.85
N GLU A 241 -29.10 -3.07 -6.02
CA GLU A 241 -30.21 -3.66 -6.74
C GLU A 241 -30.50 -5.11 -6.33
N THR A 242 -31.62 -5.67 -6.78
CA THR A 242 -31.95 -7.08 -6.56
C THR A 242 -31.08 -7.95 -7.44
N HIS A 243 -30.55 -9.05 -6.87
CA HIS A 243 -29.64 -9.95 -7.59
C HIS A 243 -30.24 -10.37 -8.94
N PRO A 244 -29.52 -10.28 -10.08
CA PRO A 244 -30.10 -10.48 -11.41
C PRO A 244 -30.85 -11.81 -11.56
N VAL A 245 -30.30 -12.91 -11.01
CA VAL A 245 -30.97 -14.22 -10.97
C VAL A 245 -32.24 -14.22 -10.13
N VAL A 246 -32.24 -13.55 -8.97
CA VAL A 246 -33.42 -13.45 -8.11
C VAL A 246 -34.49 -12.61 -8.79
N ARG A 247 -34.10 -11.49 -9.44
CA ARG A 247 -35.00 -10.64 -10.23
C ARG A 247 -35.62 -11.41 -11.40
N ARG A 248 -34.84 -12.25 -12.09
CA ARG A 248 -35.32 -13.12 -13.19
C ARG A 248 -36.35 -14.14 -12.71
N VAL A 249 -36.13 -14.78 -11.55
CA VAL A 249 -36.98 -15.88 -11.07
C VAL A 249 -38.17 -15.40 -10.22
N ARG A 250 -37.99 -14.34 -9.43
CA ARG A 250 -38.94 -13.88 -8.41
C ARG A 250 -39.27 -12.38 -8.49
N GLY A 251 -38.77 -11.65 -9.48
CA GLY A 251 -38.95 -10.20 -9.57
C GLY A 251 -38.39 -9.44 -8.35
N GLU A 252 -39.02 -8.32 -8.00
CA GLU A 252 -38.64 -7.47 -6.85
C GLU A 252 -39.33 -7.88 -5.53
N GLN A 253 -39.88 -9.10 -5.43
CA GLN A 253 -40.66 -9.57 -4.27
C GLN A 253 -39.97 -9.31 -2.93
N TYR A 254 -38.68 -9.60 -2.82
CA TYR A 254 -37.94 -9.41 -1.57
C TYR A 254 -37.78 -7.92 -1.22
N ARG A 255 -37.49 -7.06 -2.21
CA ARG A 255 -37.39 -5.61 -1.97
C ARG A 255 -38.73 -5.03 -1.53
N ASN A 256 -39.81 -5.38 -2.23
CA ASN A 256 -41.16 -4.93 -1.91
C ASN A 256 -41.56 -5.39 -0.49
N PHE A 257 -41.21 -6.61 -0.11
CA PHE A 257 -41.37 -7.10 1.26
C PHE A 257 -40.60 -6.24 2.28
N LEU A 258 -39.35 -5.88 2.01
CA LEU A 258 -38.57 -5.00 2.91
C LEU A 258 -39.18 -3.60 3.02
N MET A 259 -39.68 -3.04 1.92
CA MET A 259 -40.39 -1.74 1.92
C MET A 259 -41.68 -1.81 2.74
N GLY A 260 -42.47 -2.87 2.59
CA GLY A 260 -43.66 -3.12 3.41
C GLY A 260 -43.33 -3.26 4.91
N GLU A 261 -42.21 -3.88 5.27
CA GLU A 261 -41.74 -3.92 6.67
C GLU A 261 -41.38 -2.53 7.20
N VAL A 262 -40.79 -1.66 6.37
CA VAL A 262 -40.50 -0.27 6.75
C VAL A 262 -41.78 0.51 7.00
N GLU A 263 -42.79 0.37 6.13
CA GLU A 263 -44.09 1.03 6.30
C GLU A 263 -44.82 0.53 7.54
N ARG A 264 -44.89 -0.80 7.73
CA ARG A 264 -45.53 -1.44 8.89
C ARG A 264 -44.93 -0.98 10.21
N LEU A 265 -43.62 -0.75 10.24
CA LEU A 265 -42.90 -0.31 11.43
C LEU A 265 -42.77 1.22 11.56
N LYS A 266 -43.34 1.99 10.61
CA LYS A 266 -43.27 3.46 10.55
C LYS A 266 -41.84 4.00 10.53
N LEU A 267 -40.99 3.42 9.67
CA LEU A 267 -39.55 3.71 9.59
C LEU A 267 -39.13 4.51 8.34
N GLN A 268 -40.07 5.12 7.62
CA GLN A 268 -39.83 5.78 6.32
C GLN A 268 -38.77 6.89 6.39
N GLU A 269 -38.73 7.66 7.49
CA GLU A 269 -37.73 8.71 7.72
C GLU A 269 -36.33 8.15 8.07
N HIS A 270 -36.26 6.89 8.45
CA HIS A 270 -35.05 6.25 8.98
C HIS A 270 -34.46 5.19 8.06
N VAL A 271 -35.16 4.72 7.02
CA VAL A 271 -34.65 3.71 6.09
C VAL A 271 -34.71 4.24 4.67
N LYS A 272 -33.55 4.30 4.01
CA LYS A 272 -33.44 4.74 2.61
C LYS A 272 -32.93 3.61 1.73
N PHE A 273 -33.66 3.33 0.64
CA PHE A 273 -33.26 2.35 -0.37
C PHE A 273 -32.61 3.05 -1.57
N TYR A 274 -31.42 2.60 -1.94
CA TYR A 274 -30.71 3.05 -3.15
C TYR A 274 -30.66 1.91 -4.16
N ASN A 275 -31.65 1.85 -5.05
CA ASN A 275 -31.82 0.77 -6.03
C ASN A 275 -30.95 1.01 -7.29
N LYS A 276 -29.64 0.85 -7.15
CA LYS A 276 -28.69 1.06 -8.24
C LYS A 276 -27.53 0.06 -8.15
N TYR A 277 -27.07 -0.43 -9.31
CA TYR A 277 -25.75 -1.06 -9.41
C TYR A 277 -24.67 0.04 -9.40
N LEU A 278 -23.90 0.08 -8.33
CA LEU A 278 -23.02 1.22 -8.02
C LEU A 278 -21.61 1.00 -8.55
N SER A 279 -20.98 2.09 -8.99
CA SER A 279 -19.55 2.09 -9.26
C SER A 279 -18.74 1.89 -7.97
N LEU A 280 -17.48 1.52 -8.10
CA LEU A 280 -16.59 1.38 -6.95
C LEU A 280 -16.45 2.68 -6.16
N GLU A 281 -16.39 3.83 -6.85
CA GLU A 281 -16.29 5.15 -6.23
C GLU A 281 -17.54 5.51 -5.42
N GLU A 282 -18.72 5.17 -5.93
CA GLU A 282 -19.98 5.36 -5.21
C GLU A 282 -20.04 4.48 -3.96
N ILE A 283 -19.65 3.20 -4.08
CA ILE A 283 -19.56 2.28 -2.94
C ILE A 283 -18.62 2.84 -1.86
N ILE A 284 -17.42 3.30 -2.25
CA ILE A 284 -16.46 3.90 -1.31
C ILE A 284 -17.06 5.13 -0.64
N THR A 285 -17.78 5.97 -1.38
CA THR A 285 -18.42 7.18 -0.85
C THR A 285 -19.45 6.84 0.24
N TYR A 286 -20.34 5.88 -0.02
CA TYR A 286 -21.31 5.40 0.98
C TYR A 286 -20.63 4.75 2.19
N LEU A 287 -19.59 3.94 1.97
CA LEU A 287 -18.84 3.33 3.06
C LEU A 287 -18.13 4.37 3.92
N LYS A 288 -17.54 5.42 3.34
CA LYS A 288 -16.92 6.50 4.11
C LYS A 288 -17.94 7.31 4.91
N ALA A 289 -19.17 7.45 4.44
CA ALA A 289 -20.28 8.07 5.17
C ALA A 289 -20.87 7.20 6.28
N THR A 290 -20.62 5.89 6.26
CA THR A 290 -21.15 4.93 7.23
C THR A 290 -20.45 5.04 8.60
N ASP A 291 -21.19 4.90 9.69
CA ASP A 291 -20.63 4.73 11.04
C ASP A 291 -20.51 3.27 11.43
N VAL A 292 -21.55 2.47 11.18
CA VAL A 292 -21.55 1.02 11.44
C VAL A 292 -22.17 0.28 10.25
N TYR A 293 -21.45 -0.71 9.74
CA TYR A 293 -21.95 -1.57 8.67
C TYR A 293 -22.71 -2.77 9.25
N VAL A 294 -23.85 -3.11 8.66
CA VAL A 294 -24.71 -4.21 9.13
C VAL A 294 -24.78 -5.32 8.09
N SER A 295 -24.42 -6.53 8.51
CA SER A 295 -24.44 -7.75 7.71
C SER A 295 -25.29 -8.83 8.39
N SER A 296 -26.56 -8.94 8.03
CA SER A 296 -27.50 -9.91 8.61
C SER A 296 -27.67 -11.20 7.78
N ALA A 297 -26.64 -11.57 7.01
CA ALA A 297 -26.67 -12.74 6.14
C ALA A 297 -27.04 -14.03 6.89
N LEU A 298 -27.78 -14.92 6.22
CA LEU A 298 -28.35 -16.13 6.82
C LEU A 298 -27.59 -17.40 6.46
N CYS A 299 -26.73 -17.37 5.45
CA CYS A 299 -25.91 -18.51 5.05
C CYS A 299 -24.66 -18.62 5.94
N GLN A 300 -24.61 -19.68 6.76
CA GLN A 300 -23.53 -19.89 7.73
C GLN A 300 -22.22 -20.30 7.05
N GLU A 301 -22.30 -20.98 5.92
CA GLU A 301 -21.19 -21.58 5.16
C GLU A 301 -20.46 -20.56 4.28
N GLN A 302 -20.95 -19.31 4.22
CA GLN A 302 -20.34 -18.26 3.42
C GLN A 302 -18.85 -18.08 3.78
N SER A 303 -18.00 -18.53 2.87
CA SER A 303 -16.54 -18.61 3.06
C SER A 303 -15.85 -17.26 2.85
N VAL A 304 -16.44 -16.36 2.08
CA VAL A 304 -15.97 -14.99 1.92
C VAL A 304 -17.12 -14.00 1.69
N SER A 305 -16.91 -12.74 2.11
CA SER A 305 -17.81 -11.63 1.80
C SER A 305 -17.01 -10.40 1.40
N GLY A 306 -17.07 -10.03 0.11
CA GLY A 306 -16.46 -8.81 -0.40
C GLY A 306 -17.05 -7.56 0.27
N THR A 307 -18.37 -7.53 0.50
CA THR A 307 -19.04 -6.36 1.08
C THR A 307 -18.62 -6.12 2.53
N LEU A 308 -18.50 -7.20 3.32
CA LEU A 308 -17.96 -7.17 4.68
C LEU A 308 -16.50 -6.69 4.70
N SER A 309 -15.70 -7.21 3.77
CA SER A 309 -14.27 -6.86 3.65
C SER A 309 -14.09 -5.39 3.29
N TYR A 310 -14.90 -4.85 2.38
CA TYR A 310 -14.82 -3.46 1.94
C TYR A 310 -15.24 -2.53 3.08
N ALA A 311 -16.27 -2.88 3.85
CA ALA A 311 -16.70 -2.10 5.01
C ALA A 311 -15.60 -1.99 6.08
N LEU A 312 -15.02 -3.13 6.49
CA LEU A 312 -13.86 -3.15 7.40
C LEU A 312 -12.67 -2.39 6.78
N GLY A 313 -12.47 -2.57 5.47
CA GLY A 313 -11.46 -1.89 4.66
C GLY A 313 -11.57 -0.37 4.67
N ALA A 314 -12.78 0.16 4.75
CA ALA A 314 -13.06 1.58 4.90
C ALA A 314 -12.98 2.07 6.36
N GLY A 315 -12.57 1.20 7.29
CA GLY A 315 -12.51 1.49 8.72
C GLY A 315 -13.88 1.53 9.39
N ARG A 316 -14.88 0.80 8.87
CA ARG A 316 -16.23 0.79 9.44
C ARG A 316 -16.40 -0.44 10.33
N PRO A 317 -16.67 -0.25 11.65
CA PRO A 317 -17.05 -1.35 12.52
C PRO A 317 -18.25 -2.10 11.96
N VAL A 318 -18.26 -3.41 12.15
CA VAL A 318 -19.33 -4.26 11.60
C VAL A 318 -20.16 -4.93 12.70
N VAL A 319 -21.47 -4.91 12.54
CA VAL A 319 -22.38 -5.84 13.23
C VAL A 319 -22.77 -6.93 12.23
N SER A 320 -22.36 -8.18 12.47
CA SER A 320 -22.64 -9.29 11.55
C SER A 320 -23.17 -10.54 12.23
N THR A 321 -24.04 -11.28 11.56
CA THR A 321 -24.28 -12.68 11.88
C THR A 321 -22.98 -13.51 11.76
N PRO A 322 -22.82 -14.60 12.53
CA PRO A 322 -21.60 -15.41 12.55
C PRO A 322 -21.56 -16.36 11.35
N THR A 323 -21.46 -15.80 10.14
CA THR A 323 -21.04 -16.60 8.98
C THR A 323 -19.59 -17.07 9.18
N SER A 324 -19.17 -18.09 8.44
CA SER A 324 -17.82 -18.66 8.54
C SER A 324 -16.74 -17.59 8.33
N TYR A 325 -16.92 -16.72 7.34
CA TYR A 325 -16.03 -15.58 7.13
C TYR A 325 -16.10 -14.53 8.24
N ALA A 326 -17.31 -14.17 8.71
CA ALA A 326 -17.47 -13.18 9.77
C ALA A 326 -16.80 -13.62 11.07
N ARG A 327 -16.88 -14.90 11.44
CA ARG A 327 -16.17 -15.47 12.61
C ARG A 327 -14.65 -15.37 12.49
N TYR A 328 -14.12 -15.48 11.28
CA TYR A 328 -12.68 -15.38 11.05
C TYR A 328 -12.19 -13.93 11.12
N ILE A 329 -12.92 -13.00 10.50
CA ILE A 329 -12.44 -11.62 10.35
C ILE A 329 -12.83 -10.69 11.51
N ILE A 330 -13.93 -10.99 12.23
CA ILE A 330 -14.40 -10.16 13.35
C ILE A 330 -13.81 -10.68 14.67
N ASN A 331 -13.07 -9.83 15.38
CA ASN A 331 -12.32 -10.19 16.59
C ASN A 331 -12.77 -9.46 17.86
N GLY A 332 -13.96 -8.84 17.86
CA GLY A 332 -14.47 -8.05 18.98
C GLY A 332 -13.92 -6.62 19.05
N HIS A 333 -12.74 -6.37 18.46
CA HIS A 333 -12.17 -5.02 18.36
C HIS A 333 -12.62 -4.30 17.09
N ASN A 334 -12.88 -4.99 16.00
CA ASN A 334 -13.29 -4.39 14.71
C ASN A 334 -14.80 -4.56 14.40
N GLY A 335 -15.55 -5.24 15.25
CA GLY A 335 -16.95 -5.56 15.02
C GLY A 335 -17.54 -6.46 16.10
N VAL A 336 -18.82 -6.76 15.98
CA VAL A 336 -19.59 -7.59 16.92
C VAL A 336 -20.39 -8.65 16.15
N LEU A 337 -20.30 -9.89 16.62
CA LEU A 337 -21.12 -10.99 16.12
C LEU A 337 -22.49 -11.04 16.81
N VAL A 338 -23.56 -11.26 16.04
CA VAL A 338 -24.95 -11.28 16.53
C VAL A 338 -25.68 -12.55 16.10
N LYS A 339 -26.70 -12.99 16.83
CA LYS A 339 -27.41 -14.24 16.52
C LYS A 339 -28.14 -14.16 15.17
N PHE A 340 -28.17 -15.27 14.43
CA PHE A 340 -28.99 -15.39 13.21
C PHE A 340 -30.46 -15.13 13.52
N ARG A 341 -31.16 -14.51 12.56
CA ARG A 341 -32.61 -14.26 12.62
C ARG A 341 -33.07 -13.53 13.90
N ASN A 342 -32.22 -12.70 14.49
CA ASN A 342 -32.49 -12.09 15.80
C ASN A 342 -32.31 -10.57 15.80
N ALA A 343 -33.42 -9.86 15.60
CA ALA A 343 -33.46 -8.39 15.61
C ALA A 343 -33.03 -7.79 16.96
N SER A 344 -33.38 -8.43 18.07
CA SER A 344 -33.01 -7.95 19.42
C SER A 344 -31.50 -7.99 19.67
N SER A 345 -30.80 -9.00 19.14
CA SER A 345 -29.34 -9.13 19.21
C SER A 345 -28.65 -8.05 18.39
N ILE A 346 -29.17 -7.74 17.20
CA ILE A 346 -28.69 -6.62 16.36
C ILE A 346 -28.87 -5.29 17.10
N ALA A 347 -30.06 -5.03 17.64
CA ALA A 347 -30.35 -3.80 18.37
C ALA A 347 -29.43 -3.62 19.60
N LYS A 348 -29.21 -4.68 20.39
CA LYS A 348 -28.30 -4.63 21.55
C LYS A 348 -26.87 -4.30 21.14
N ALA A 349 -26.37 -4.90 20.06
CA ALA A 349 -25.03 -4.63 19.56
C ALA A 349 -24.89 -3.18 19.06
N LEU A 350 -25.86 -2.70 18.27
CA LEU A 350 -25.88 -1.33 17.76
C LEU A 350 -25.91 -0.31 18.90
N CYS A 351 -26.80 -0.45 19.89
CA CYS A 351 -26.84 0.45 21.04
C CYS A 351 -25.51 0.46 21.79
N ASN A 352 -24.92 -0.70 22.09
CA ASN A 352 -23.63 -0.80 22.79
C ASN A 352 -22.44 -0.19 22.02
N ILE A 353 -22.49 -0.15 20.70
CA ILE A 353 -21.44 0.50 19.88
C ILE A 353 -21.67 2.01 19.84
N LEU A 354 -22.91 2.44 19.62
CA LEU A 354 -23.27 3.85 19.40
C LEU A 354 -23.31 4.68 20.68
N GLU A 355 -23.46 4.06 21.85
CA GLU A 355 -23.44 4.73 23.16
C GLU A 355 -22.08 5.30 23.55
N ASP A 356 -20.99 4.73 23.04
CA ASP A 356 -19.62 5.12 23.38
C ASP A 356 -18.86 5.53 22.11
N GLU A 357 -18.77 6.84 21.90
CA GLU A 357 -18.07 7.42 20.74
C GLU A 357 -16.58 7.05 20.71
N LYS A 358 -15.94 6.91 21.90
CA LYS A 358 -14.53 6.51 21.99
C LYS A 358 -14.37 5.07 21.54
N LYS A 359 -15.26 4.18 21.96
CA LYS A 359 -15.30 2.78 21.51
C LYS A 359 -15.54 2.69 20.00
N LEU A 360 -16.50 3.42 19.45
CA LEU A 360 -16.74 3.46 18.01
C LEU A 360 -15.48 3.87 17.22
N LYS A 361 -14.78 4.92 17.68
CA LYS A 361 -13.52 5.38 17.09
C LYS A 361 -12.40 4.35 17.20
N GLN A 362 -12.29 3.65 18.34
CA GLN A 362 -11.32 2.57 18.52
C GLN A 362 -11.62 1.40 17.58
N MET A 363 -12.90 1.00 17.47
CA MET A 363 -13.29 -0.08 16.58
C MET A 363 -13.05 0.26 15.10
N SER A 364 -13.25 1.53 14.74
CA SER A 364 -12.99 2.04 13.39
C SER A 364 -11.52 1.92 13.01
N GLY A 365 -10.61 2.32 13.93
CA GLY A 365 -9.17 2.14 13.76
C GLY A 365 -8.78 0.66 13.64
N ALA A 366 -9.30 -0.19 14.52
CA ALA A 366 -9.03 -1.63 14.51
C ALA A 366 -9.53 -2.32 13.23
N ALA A 367 -10.70 -1.92 12.70
CA ALA A 367 -11.22 -2.41 11.42
C ALA A 367 -10.29 -2.03 10.26
N TYR A 368 -9.82 -0.78 10.24
CA TYR A 368 -8.89 -0.31 9.23
C TYR A 368 -7.55 -1.07 9.30
N GLU A 369 -6.97 -1.19 10.49
CA GLU A 369 -5.70 -1.88 10.74
C GLU A 369 -5.73 -3.34 10.32
N ALA A 370 -6.76 -4.09 10.75
CA ALA A 370 -6.90 -5.52 10.48
C ALA A 370 -6.94 -5.86 8.98
N THR A 371 -7.30 -4.89 8.13
CA THR A 371 -7.56 -5.09 6.70
C THR A 371 -6.48 -4.51 5.79
N ARG A 372 -5.43 -3.83 6.29
CA ARG A 372 -4.40 -3.22 5.41
C ARG A 372 -3.63 -4.22 4.56
N LYS A 373 -3.34 -5.41 5.10
CA LYS A 373 -2.73 -6.50 4.34
C LYS A 373 -3.60 -7.00 3.17
N MET A 374 -4.90 -6.67 3.17
CA MET A 374 -5.87 -7.12 2.18
C MET A 374 -5.98 -6.19 0.98
N ILE A 375 -5.27 -5.05 0.92
CA ILE A 375 -5.37 -4.16 -0.23
C ILE A 375 -4.95 -4.86 -1.52
N TRP A 376 -5.63 -4.54 -2.62
CA TRP A 376 -5.38 -5.16 -3.93
C TRP A 376 -3.90 -5.19 -4.37
N PRO A 377 -3.08 -4.15 -4.15
CA PRO A 377 -1.65 -4.22 -4.44
C PRO A 377 -0.90 -5.35 -3.71
N ASN A 378 -1.21 -5.59 -2.43
CA ASN A 378 -0.61 -6.68 -1.65
C ASN A 378 -1.13 -8.04 -2.13
N VAL A 379 -2.43 -8.15 -2.43
CA VAL A 379 -3.04 -9.38 -2.95
C VAL A 379 -2.46 -9.73 -4.32
N ALA A 380 -2.34 -8.78 -5.23
CA ALA A 380 -1.73 -8.99 -6.55
C ALA A 380 -0.27 -9.44 -6.44
N ALA A 381 0.52 -8.83 -5.54
CA ALA A 381 1.89 -9.27 -5.27
C ALA A 381 1.94 -10.70 -4.72
N ALA A 382 1.05 -11.06 -3.78
CA ALA A 382 0.98 -12.43 -3.24
C ALA A 382 0.62 -13.48 -4.32
N TYR A 383 -0.29 -13.15 -5.24
CA TYR A 383 -0.60 -14.01 -6.37
C TYR A 383 0.60 -14.13 -7.33
N PHE A 384 1.29 -13.04 -7.64
CA PHE A 384 2.49 -13.07 -8.49
C PHE A 384 3.59 -13.95 -7.91
N GLU A 385 3.89 -13.82 -6.61
CA GLU A 385 4.86 -14.68 -5.92
C GLU A 385 4.45 -16.16 -5.92
N LEU A 386 3.14 -16.46 -5.81
CA LEU A 386 2.65 -17.82 -5.96
C LEU A 386 2.84 -18.33 -7.40
N TYR A 387 2.50 -17.54 -8.41
CA TYR A 387 2.63 -17.96 -9.80
C TYR A 387 4.10 -18.21 -10.19
N LYS A 388 5.03 -17.38 -9.71
CA LYS A 388 6.48 -17.54 -9.94
C LYS A 388 7.05 -18.86 -9.42
N LYS A 389 6.40 -19.51 -8.45
CA LYS A 389 6.80 -20.85 -7.98
C LYS A 389 6.52 -21.95 -8.99
N HIS A 390 5.66 -21.69 -9.98
CA HIS A 390 5.17 -22.71 -10.90
C HIS A 390 5.41 -22.36 -12.37
N ALA A 391 5.70 -21.10 -12.70
CA ALA A 391 5.95 -20.66 -14.06
C ALA A 391 6.98 -19.52 -14.09
N ASP A 392 7.78 -19.48 -15.15
CA ASP A 392 8.62 -18.32 -15.45
C ASP A 392 7.75 -17.19 -16.03
N LEU A 393 7.62 -16.11 -15.26
CA LEU A 393 6.87 -14.92 -15.63
C LEU A 393 7.80 -13.78 -16.06
N GLY A 394 9.10 -14.02 -16.21
CA GLY A 394 10.10 -12.99 -16.49
C GLY A 394 10.51 -12.22 -15.24
N ALA A 395 11.32 -11.17 -15.46
CA ALA A 395 11.77 -10.27 -14.41
C ALA A 395 10.57 -9.63 -13.70
N ASP A 396 10.77 -9.27 -12.43
CA ASP A 396 9.79 -8.54 -11.61
C ASP A 396 9.80 -7.06 -12.06
N GLU A 397 9.54 -6.82 -13.36
CA GLU A 397 9.44 -5.49 -13.98
C GLU A 397 8.24 -4.80 -13.33
N LYS A 398 8.59 -3.86 -12.44
CA LYS A 398 7.65 -3.18 -11.55
C LYS A 398 7.50 -1.78 -12.08
N LYS A 399 6.32 -1.49 -12.62
CA LYS A 399 5.95 -0.11 -12.90
C LYS A 399 6.09 0.73 -11.62
N LEU A 400 7.02 1.67 -11.64
CA LEU A 400 7.23 2.59 -10.52
C LEU A 400 5.95 3.39 -10.27
N PRO A 401 5.51 3.55 -9.00
CA PRO A 401 4.37 4.39 -8.71
C PRO A 401 4.62 5.84 -9.14
N GLU A 402 3.54 6.53 -9.51
CA GLU A 402 3.58 7.96 -9.85
C GLU A 402 4.00 8.79 -8.64
N ILE A 403 4.70 9.90 -8.90
CA ILE A 403 5.06 10.85 -7.86
C ILE A 403 3.83 11.70 -7.55
N LYS A 404 3.29 11.52 -6.35
CA LYS A 404 2.10 12.22 -5.84
C LYS A 404 2.48 13.12 -4.67
N LEU A 405 1.96 14.34 -4.66
CA LEU A 405 2.19 15.32 -3.58
C LEU A 405 0.95 15.58 -2.74
N ASP A 406 -0.14 14.82 -2.96
CA ASP A 406 -1.42 14.94 -2.26
C ASP A 406 -1.25 14.92 -0.74
N HIS A 407 -0.41 14.01 -0.21
CA HIS A 407 -0.18 13.97 1.23
C HIS A 407 0.74 15.09 1.73
N VAL A 408 1.72 15.53 0.93
CA VAL A 408 2.54 16.71 1.26
C VAL A 408 1.66 17.94 1.41
N LEU A 409 0.73 18.15 0.46
CA LEU A 409 -0.26 19.22 0.52
C LEU A 409 -1.15 19.09 1.77
N ARG A 410 -1.58 17.87 2.10
CA ARG A 410 -2.40 17.61 3.30
C ARG A 410 -1.65 17.91 4.61
N LEU A 411 -0.34 17.62 4.68
CA LEU A 411 0.49 17.85 5.86
C LEU A 411 0.95 19.30 5.99
N THR A 412 0.81 20.11 4.94
CA THR A 412 1.30 21.49 4.90
C THR A 412 0.16 22.49 5.03
N ASP A 413 0.16 23.24 6.13
CA ASP A 413 -0.72 24.40 6.30
C ASP A 413 -0.03 25.68 5.85
N GLU A 414 -0.59 26.85 6.15
CA GLU A 414 -0.05 28.15 5.73
C GLU A 414 1.32 28.50 6.32
N PHE A 415 1.76 27.80 7.38
CA PHE A 415 3.02 28.06 8.05
C PHE A 415 4.12 27.09 7.62
N GLY A 416 3.82 25.80 7.54
CA GLY A 416 4.80 24.77 7.18
C GLY A 416 4.22 23.35 7.20
N MET A 417 5.09 22.36 7.05
CA MET A 417 4.73 20.95 7.09
C MET A 417 4.64 20.45 8.54
N LEU A 418 3.48 19.95 8.94
CA LEU A 418 3.21 19.34 10.24
C LEU A 418 3.90 17.98 10.34
N HIS A 419 4.65 17.73 11.41
CA HIS A 419 5.53 16.54 11.46
C HIS A 419 4.82 15.20 11.70
N HIS A 420 3.65 15.18 12.36
CA HIS A 420 2.93 13.94 12.69
C HIS A 420 1.54 13.88 12.07
N ALA A 421 1.10 12.67 11.71
CA ALA A 421 -0.29 12.34 11.40
C ALA A 421 -0.78 11.15 12.23
N LYS A 422 -2.09 11.04 12.41
CA LYS A 422 -2.72 9.75 12.80
C LYS A 422 -3.43 9.20 11.59
N TYR A 423 -3.00 8.03 11.12
CA TYR A 423 -3.30 7.57 9.77
C TYR A 423 -2.96 8.67 8.78
N THR A 424 -3.96 9.27 8.13
CA THR A 424 -3.78 10.32 7.11
C THR A 424 -4.09 11.73 7.64
N THR A 425 -4.59 11.84 8.88
CA THR A 425 -5.03 13.12 9.46
C THR A 425 -3.87 13.82 10.17
N PRO A 426 -3.44 15.01 9.71
CA PRO A 426 -2.36 15.76 10.35
C PRO A 426 -2.67 16.09 11.81
N LYS A 427 -1.67 15.99 12.68
CA LYS A 427 -1.78 16.27 14.12
C LYS A 427 -1.17 17.62 14.47
N ARG A 428 -1.95 18.68 14.20
CA ARG A 428 -1.59 20.08 14.47
C ARG A 428 -0.96 20.32 15.85
N ARG A 429 -1.47 19.67 16.90
CA ARG A 429 -1.01 19.86 18.29
C ARG A 429 0.50 19.61 18.51
N TYR A 430 1.13 18.78 17.68
CA TYR A 430 2.56 18.50 17.83
C TYR A 430 3.45 19.51 17.09
N GLY A 431 2.86 20.32 16.20
CA GLY A 431 3.56 21.37 15.48
C GLY A 431 4.40 20.85 14.32
N TYR A 432 5.62 21.37 14.20
CA TYR A 432 6.46 21.28 13.02
C TYR A 432 7.89 20.92 13.43
N SER A 433 8.61 20.26 12.51
CA SER A 433 10.04 19.98 12.65
C SER A 433 10.82 20.67 11.54
N LEU A 434 12.00 21.22 11.85
CA LEU A 434 12.91 21.76 10.85
C LEU A 434 13.36 20.68 9.86
N ASP A 435 13.65 19.48 10.37
CA ASP A 435 14.08 18.35 9.55
C ASP A 435 13.09 18.06 8.40
N ASP A 436 11.81 17.90 8.75
CA ASP A 436 10.76 17.59 7.78
C ASP A 436 10.55 18.72 6.77
N ASN A 437 10.55 19.98 7.23
CA ASN A 437 10.39 21.14 6.35
C ASN A 437 11.61 21.34 5.44
N ALA A 438 12.82 21.02 5.91
CA ALA A 438 14.04 21.07 5.11
C ALA A 438 14.03 20.00 4.01
N ARG A 439 13.66 18.76 4.35
CA ARG A 439 13.53 17.67 3.35
C ARG A 439 12.37 17.94 2.37
N ALA A 440 11.24 18.44 2.85
CA ALA A 440 10.11 18.82 2.01
C ALA A 440 10.50 19.92 1.00
N LEU A 441 11.33 20.88 1.41
CA LEU A 441 11.88 21.89 0.50
C LEU A 441 12.70 21.25 -0.62
N ILE A 442 13.59 20.29 -0.32
CA ILE A 442 14.36 19.56 -1.34
C ILE A 442 13.43 18.81 -2.30
N VAL A 443 12.45 18.06 -1.77
CA VAL A 443 11.48 17.29 -2.56
C VAL A 443 10.71 18.21 -3.51
N VAL A 444 10.13 19.30 -3.01
CA VAL A 444 9.35 20.21 -3.85
C VAL A 444 10.22 20.91 -4.88
N THR A 445 11.46 21.28 -4.54
CA THR A 445 12.41 21.85 -5.53
C THR A 445 12.73 20.84 -6.64
N LYS A 446 12.96 19.56 -6.31
CA LYS A 446 13.15 18.49 -7.31
C LYS A 446 11.91 18.28 -8.18
N CYS A 447 10.70 18.34 -7.60
CA CYS A 447 9.47 18.25 -8.39
C CYS A 447 9.30 19.46 -9.32
N TYR A 448 9.59 20.67 -8.84
CA TYR A 448 9.51 21.90 -9.63
C TYR A 448 10.49 21.88 -10.81
N GLU A 449 11.71 21.40 -10.61
CA GLU A 449 12.73 21.23 -11.65
C GLU A 449 12.21 20.39 -12.84
N ARG A 450 11.44 19.34 -12.54
CA ARG A 450 10.89 18.43 -13.56
C ARG A 450 9.61 18.97 -14.20
N THR A 451 8.76 19.62 -13.41
CA THR A 451 7.47 20.14 -13.87
C THR A 451 7.19 21.43 -13.14
N PRO A 452 7.64 22.59 -13.67
CA PRO A 452 7.45 23.88 -13.03
C PRO A 452 5.96 24.21 -12.89
N ARG A 453 5.51 24.49 -11.66
CA ARG A 453 4.14 24.91 -11.36
C ARG A 453 4.13 25.92 -10.21
N GLU A 454 3.19 26.85 -10.21
CA GLU A 454 3.15 27.92 -9.21
C GLU A 454 2.79 27.39 -7.81
N ASP A 455 1.97 26.34 -7.70
CA ASP A 455 1.65 25.70 -6.42
C ASP A 455 2.92 25.13 -5.74
N LEU A 456 3.83 24.55 -6.52
CA LEU A 456 5.12 24.07 -6.03
C LEU A 456 6.03 25.25 -5.65
N ALA A 457 6.04 26.34 -6.42
CA ALA A 457 6.76 27.55 -6.05
C ALA A 457 6.26 28.12 -4.71
N GLU A 458 4.95 28.13 -4.47
CA GLU A 458 4.37 28.58 -3.21
C GLU A 458 4.82 27.71 -2.03
N LEU A 459 4.79 26.39 -2.17
CA LEU A 459 5.30 25.46 -1.16
C LEU A 459 6.78 25.73 -0.83
N MET A 460 7.63 25.95 -1.86
CA MET A 460 9.03 26.32 -1.64
C MET A 460 9.17 27.62 -0.85
N ARG A 461 8.40 28.67 -1.21
CA ARG A 461 8.41 29.94 -0.44
C ARG A 461 7.98 29.72 1.00
N ARG A 462 7.01 28.83 1.23
CA ARG A 462 6.48 28.51 2.55
C ARG A 462 7.54 27.82 3.43
N TYR A 463 8.18 26.77 2.93
CA TYR A 463 9.23 26.09 3.67
C TYR A 463 10.46 26.97 3.90
N LEU A 464 10.85 27.82 2.93
CA LEU A 464 11.92 28.80 3.15
C LEU A 464 11.57 29.82 4.26
N LYS A 465 10.32 30.31 4.31
CA LYS A 465 9.84 31.16 5.40
C LYS A 465 9.90 30.43 6.74
N PHE A 466 9.51 29.16 6.78
CA PHE A 466 9.61 28.31 7.98
C PHE A 466 11.06 28.14 8.47
N LEU A 467 11.99 27.81 7.56
CA LEU A 467 13.42 27.69 7.88
C LEU A 467 13.97 29.01 8.45
N ARG A 468 13.58 30.15 7.84
CA ARG A 468 13.95 31.48 8.36
C ARG A 468 13.40 31.75 9.75
N PHE A 469 12.14 31.39 10.00
CA PHE A 469 11.51 31.55 11.31
C PHE A 469 12.23 30.71 12.37
N SER A 470 12.55 29.47 12.03
CA SER A 470 13.22 28.52 12.92
C SER A 470 14.67 28.90 13.21
N GLN A 471 15.30 29.76 12.39
CA GLN A 471 16.67 30.24 12.63
C GLN A 471 16.76 31.12 13.90
N LYS A 472 17.64 30.70 14.81
CA LYS A 472 17.98 31.37 16.07
C LYS A 472 18.97 32.51 15.81
N ARG A 473 19.13 33.41 16.79
CA ARG A 473 20.04 34.58 16.68
C ARG A 473 21.50 34.18 16.44
N ASN A 474 21.93 33.03 16.97
CA ASN A 474 23.28 32.50 16.78
C ASN A 474 23.51 31.85 15.40
N GLY A 475 22.50 31.84 14.52
CA GLY A 475 22.57 31.23 13.19
C GLY A 475 22.09 29.77 13.13
N GLY A 476 21.98 29.09 14.26
CA GLY A 476 21.48 27.72 14.36
C GLY A 476 19.97 27.65 14.19
N PHE A 477 19.39 26.47 14.29
CA PHE A 477 17.95 26.29 14.13
C PHE A 477 17.29 25.74 15.40
N ALA A 478 16.04 26.11 15.60
CA ALA A 478 15.12 25.37 16.46
C ALA A 478 14.79 24.04 15.76
N ARG A 479 14.82 22.94 16.51
CA ARG A 479 14.45 21.62 16.01
C ARG A 479 12.95 21.53 15.83
N LEU A 480 12.19 21.93 16.85
CA LEU A 480 10.73 21.91 16.87
C LEU A 480 10.14 23.32 16.99
N VAL A 481 9.00 23.50 16.33
CA VAL A 481 8.14 24.67 16.47
C VAL A 481 6.75 24.20 16.84
N THR A 482 6.19 24.67 17.96
CA THR A 482 4.85 24.27 18.39
C THR A 482 3.75 24.85 17.50
N SER A 483 2.51 24.36 17.63
CA SER A 483 1.36 24.96 16.93
C SER A 483 1.11 26.43 17.26
N GLN A 484 1.53 26.88 18.45
CA GLN A 484 1.50 28.30 18.85
C GLN A 484 2.75 29.07 18.40
N ARG A 485 3.52 28.51 17.47
CA ARG A 485 4.74 29.09 16.91
C ARG A 485 5.81 29.40 17.96
N LYS A 486 5.89 28.60 19.02
CA LYS A 486 7.00 28.67 19.98
C LYS A 486 8.14 27.77 19.49
N ARG A 487 9.35 28.32 19.44
CA ARG A 487 10.57 27.61 19.05
C ARG A 487 11.16 26.91 20.27
N ASP A 488 11.59 25.67 20.10
CA ASP A 488 12.53 25.09 21.06
C ASP A 488 13.89 25.79 20.95
N LEU A 489 14.61 25.81 22.06
CA LEU A 489 15.93 26.45 22.15
C LEU A 489 17.07 25.42 22.24
N THR A 490 16.73 24.13 22.27
CA THR A 490 17.68 23.04 22.28
C THR A 490 18.62 23.12 21.08
N HIS A 491 19.89 22.81 21.33
CA HIS A 491 20.86 22.63 20.27
C HIS A 491 20.75 21.20 19.75
N ASP A 492 20.72 21.06 18.44
CA ASP A 492 20.63 19.78 17.75
C ASP A 492 21.46 19.89 16.47
N ASP A 493 22.49 19.06 16.35
CA ASP A 493 23.43 19.06 15.23
C ASP A 493 22.75 18.59 13.94
N ASP A 494 21.82 17.64 14.02
CA ASP A 494 21.20 17.03 12.84
C ASP A 494 20.33 18.06 12.12
N VAL A 495 19.57 18.88 12.85
CA VAL A 495 18.75 19.93 12.23
C VAL A 495 19.61 21.03 11.59
N LEU A 496 20.79 21.33 12.15
CA LEU A 496 21.75 22.22 11.50
C LEU A 496 22.25 21.62 10.18
N GLY A 497 22.66 20.35 10.20
CA GLY A 497 23.11 19.63 9.01
C GLY A 497 22.06 19.59 7.91
N ARG A 498 20.80 19.27 8.25
CA ARG A 498 19.68 19.18 7.30
C ARG A 498 19.22 20.54 6.80
N GLY A 499 19.26 21.57 7.64
CA GLY A 499 19.03 22.95 7.21
C GLY A 499 20.06 23.38 6.15
N ILE A 500 21.35 23.08 6.38
CA ILE A 500 22.43 23.32 5.41
C ILE A 500 22.23 22.49 4.14
N TRP A 501 21.80 21.24 4.26
CA TRP A 501 21.47 20.39 3.11
C TRP A 501 20.45 21.05 2.19
N ALA A 502 19.29 21.41 2.73
CA ALA A 502 18.21 21.99 1.95
C ALA A 502 18.58 23.34 1.33
N LEU A 503 19.25 24.21 2.10
CA LEU A 503 19.65 25.53 1.61
C LEU A 503 20.75 25.45 0.55
N GLY A 504 21.74 24.56 0.73
CA GLY A 504 22.78 24.32 -0.26
C GLY A 504 22.20 23.77 -1.58
N TYR A 505 21.24 22.86 -1.49
CA TYR A 505 20.51 22.36 -2.66
C TYR A 505 19.77 23.49 -3.39
N VAL A 506 18.93 24.26 -2.68
CA VAL A 506 18.17 25.39 -3.25
C VAL A 506 19.08 26.45 -3.90
N LEU A 507 20.24 26.74 -3.29
CA LEU A 507 21.17 27.71 -3.84
C LEU A 507 21.82 27.24 -5.15
N SER A 508 22.01 25.93 -5.31
CA SER A 508 22.57 25.30 -6.51
C SER A 508 21.57 25.14 -7.67
N ARG A 509 20.45 25.87 -7.65
CA ARG A 509 19.38 25.76 -8.66
C ARG A 509 19.12 27.12 -9.30
N ASP A 510 19.73 27.34 -10.44
CA ASP A 510 19.73 28.62 -11.18
C ASP A 510 18.35 29.02 -11.72
N PHE A 511 17.49 28.04 -12.06
CA PHE A 511 16.11 28.25 -12.49
C PHE A 511 15.20 28.86 -11.41
N LEU A 512 15.63 28.87 -10.14
CA LEU A 512 14.86 29.49 -9.07
C LEU A 512 14.98 31.02 -9.11
N SER A 513 13.87 31.68 -8.77
CA SER A 513 13.79 33.15 -8.68
C SER A 513 14.92 33.74 -7.82
N SER A 514 15.40 34.92 -8.22
CA SER A 514 16.44 35.65 -7.50
C SER A 514 16.05 35.97 -6.06
N ASP A 515 14.76 36.19 -5.79
CA ASP A 515 14.21 36.39 -4.45
C ASP A 515 14.35 35.15 -3.56
N MET A 516 13.95 33.97 -4.05
CA MET A 516 14.12 32.71 -3.30
C MET A 516 15.59 32.43 -3.01
N ARG A 517 16.46 32.55 -4.02
CA ARG A 517 17.90 32.32 -3.85
C ARG A 517 18.52 33.31 -2.86
N ARG A 518 18.15 34.59 -2.89
CA ARG A 518 18.60 35.60 -1.93
C ARG A 518 18.16 35.29 -0.49
N LYS A 519 16.90 34.85 -0.30
CA LYS A 519 16.39 34.42 1.01
C LYS A 519 17.16 33.20 1.53
N ALA A 520 17.32 32.17 0.70
CA ALA A 520 18.10 30.98 1.04
C ALA A 520 19.56 31.34 1.39
N ALA A 521 20.20 32.20 0.60
CA ALA A 521 21.59 32.63 0.81
C ALA A 521 21.76 33.32 2.17
N THR A 522 20.79 34.15 2.56
CA THR A 522 20.78 34.82 3.86
C THR A 522 20.73 33.82 5.01
N ILE A 523 19.83 32.83 4.94
CA ILE A 523 19.71 31.80 5.98
C ILE A 523 20.98 30.94 6.03
N PHE A 524 21.48 30.53 4.85
CA PHE A 524 22.67 29.69 4.71
C PHE A 524 23.91 30.35 5.31
N ARG A 525 24.18 31.61 4.95
CA ARG A 525 25.34 32.38 5.45
C ARG A 525 25.33 32.52 6.97
N ASN A 526 24.15 32.71 7.58
CA ASN A 526 24.05 32.81 9.03
C ASN A 526 24.32 31.48 9.73
N ALA A 527 23.95 30.35 9.12
CA ALA A 527 24.16 29.01 9.70
C ALA A 527 25.60 28.50 9.50
N LEU A 528 26.26 28.93 8.42
CA LEU A 528 27.57 28.42 8.01
C LEU A 528 28.67 28.46 9.08
N PRO A 529 28.81 29.50 9.93
CA PRO A 529 29.84 29.52 10.97
C PRO A 529 29.72 28.37 11.98
N LEU A 530 28.50 27.91 12.24
CA LEU A 530 28.24 26.82 13.19
C LEU A 530 28.57 25.44 12.63
N VAL A 531 28.62 25.29 11.31
CA VAL A 531 28.86 24.00 10.65
C VAL A 531 30.22 23.40 11.05
N SER A 532 31.23 24.25 11.26
CA SER A 532 32.55 23.83 11.73
C SER A 532 32.53 23.18 13.14
N ARG A 533 31.48 23.41 13.91
CA ARG A 533 31.33 22.94 15.30
C ARG A 533 30.48 21.67 15.42
N ILE A 534 29.91 21.18 14.32
CA ILE A 534 29.12 19.95 14.32
C ILE A 534 30.02 18.78 14.76
N SER A 535 29.47 17.98 15.68
CA SER A 535 30.12 16.83 16.31
C SER A 535 29.52 15.50 15.86
N SER A 536 28.21 15.45 15.58
CA SER A 536 27.52 14.24 15.10
C SER A 536 28.03 13.84 13.69
N PRO A 537 28.49 12.58 13.48
CA PRO A 537 28.89 12.10 12.15
C PRO A 537 27.79 12.22 11.10
N ARG A 538 26.53 12.02 11.51
CA ARG A 538 25.35 12.08 10.61
C ARG A 538 25.02 13.52 10.25
N ALA A 539 25.03 14.44 11.22
CA ALA A 539 24.89 15.86 10.97
C ALA A 539 25.98 16.41 10.03
N ILE A 540 27.23 15.94 10.18
CA ILE A 540 28.33 16.26 9.28
C ILE A 540 28.00 15.79 7.87
N ALA A 541 27.56 14.54 7.71
CA ALA A 541 27.16 14.01 6.41
C ALA A 541 26.02 14.81 5.75
N PHE A 542 24.99 15.19 6.51
CA PHE A 542 23.90 16.05 5.99
C PHE A 542 24.42 17.42 5.55
N ALA A 543 25.28 18.06 6.35
CA ALA A 543 25.89 19.33 5.97
C ALA A 543 26.73 19.20 4.70
N MET A 544 27.52 18.13 4.58
CA MET A 544 28.34 17.85 3.40
C MET A 544 27.50 17.65 2.14
N ASN A 545 26.34 17.00 2.21
CA ASN A 545 25.40 16.88 1.10
C ASN A 545 24.98 18.25 0.52
N GLY A 546 24.63 19.21 1.40
CA GLY A 546 24.28 20.58 1.00
C GLY A 546 25.46 21.37 0.47
N LEU A 547 26.59 21.33 1.18
CA LEU A 547 27.81 22.02 0.79
C LEU A 547 28.35 21.51 -0.55
N SER A 548 28.25 20.21 -0.81
CA SER A 548 28.65 19.62 -2.09
C SER A 548 27.80 20.17 -3.24
N SER A 549 26.47 20.16 -3.07
CA SER A 549 25.54 20.75 -4.05
C SER A 549 25.87 22.22 -4.32
N TYR A 550 26.13 23.00 -3.27
CA TYR A 550 26.52 24.40 -3.38
C TYR A 550 27.86 24.59 -4.11
N LEU A 551 28.89 23.80 -3.77
CA LEU A 551 30.24 23.94 -4.31
C LEU A 551 30.34 23.59 -5.80
N LYS A 552 29.49 22.68 -6.29
CA LYS A 552 29.41 22.34 -7.71
C LYS A 552 29.00 23.55 -8.57
N GLU A 553 28.16 24.42 -8.03
CA GLU A 553 27.73 25.66 -8.69
C GLU A 553 28.64 26.85 -8.35
N PHE A 554 29.09 26.94 -7.10
CA PHE A 554 29.89 28.06 -6.58
C PHE A 554 31.19 27.56 -5.95
N PRO A 555 32.29 27.44 -6.71
CA PRO A 555 33.56 26.89 -6.24
C PRO A 555 34.33 27.87 -5.34
N GLN A 556 33.80 28.14 -4.15
CA GLN A 556 34.39 29.05 -3.17
C GLN A 556 35.43 28.36 -2.30
N LYS A 557 36.68 28.82 -2.37
CA LYS A 557 37.82 28.25 -1.63
C LYS A 557 37.57 28.10 -0.11
N GLY A 558 36.92 29.09 0.52
CA GLY A 558 36.62 29.04 1.95
C GLY A 558 35.64 27.91 2.33
N ILE A 559 34.60 27.72 1.51
CA ILE A 559 33.61 26.66 1.72
C ILE A 559 34.21 25.29 1.38
N LEU A 560 35.05 25.20 0.36
CA LEU A 560 35.77 23.97 0.03
C LEU A 560 36.71 23.53 1.16
N ARG A 561 37.40 24.47 1.82
CA ARG A 561 38.20 24.18 3.02
C ARG A 561 37.36 23.65 4.18
N LEU A 562 36.20 24.28 4.45
CA LEU A 562 35.25 23.80 5.45
C LEU A 562 34.75 22.39 5.12
N PHE A 563 34.33 22.16 3.87
CA PHE A 563 33.88 20.85 3.40
C PHE A 563 34.96 19.77 3.54
N THR A 564 36.20 20.07 3.15
CA THR A 564 37.34 19.15 3.28
C THR A 564 37.67 18.86 4.74
N MET A 565 37.58 19.86 5.63
CA MET A 565 37.75 19.66 7.07
C MET A 565 36.70 18.70 7.65
N LEU A 566 35.44 18.80 7.20
CA LEU A 566 34.37 17.88 7.58
C LEU A 566 34.59 16.46 7.04
N ALA A 567 35.00 16.32 5.77
CA ALA A 567 35.37 15.03 5.19
C ALA A 567 36.49 14.35 5.98
N ASN A 568 37.53 15.10 6.36
CA ASN A 568 38.60 14.61 7.23
C ASN A 568 38.11 14.21 8.63
N ARG A 569 37.04 14.81 9.16
CA ARG A 569 36.40 14.34 10.41
C ARG A 569 35.71 12.99 10.21
N GLN A 570 34.96 12.81 9.12
CA GLN A 570 34.35 11.50 8.79
C GLN A 570 35.40 10.40 8.68
N VAL A 571 36.53 10.69 8.00
CA VAL A 571 37.66 9.76 7.92
C VAL A 571 38.22 9.43 9.30
N ARG A 572 38.35 10.40 10.21
CA ARG A 572 38.80 10.13 11.59
C ARG A 572 37.82 9.28 12.38
N PHE A 573 36.51 9.49 12.25
CA PHE A 573 35.51 8.62 12.89
C PHE A 573 35.67 7.17 12.44
N TYR A 574 35.85 6.96 11.13
CA TYR A 574 36.18 5.67 10.55
C TYR A 574 37.47 5.07 11.12
N GLN A 575 38.58 5.80 11.02
CA GLN A 575 39.90 5.31 11.47
C GLN A 575 39.94 4.98 12.97
N ASN A 576 39.21 5.72 13.80
CA ASN A 576 39.19 5.50 15.24
C ASN A 576 38.34 4.29 15.66
N SER A 577 37.37 3.88 14.83
CA SER A 577 36.40 2.83 15.20
C SER A 577 36.57 1.55 14.38
N ALA A 578 37.15 1.66 13.18
CA ALA A 578 37.23 0.56 12.23
C ALA A 578 38.24 -0.50 12.68
N THR A 579 37.84 -1.77 12.55
CA THR A 579 38.68 -2.95 12.77
C THR A 579 38.50 -3.91 11.61
N GLU A 580 39.25 -5.01 11.57
CA GLU A 580 39.15 -5.99 10.47
C GLU A 580 37.72 -6.48 10.22
N GLN A 581 36.97 -6.75 11.29
CA GLN A 581 35.59 -7.26 11.27
C GLN A 581 34.52 -6.17 11.37
N TRP A 582 34.92 -4.93 11.62
CA TRP A 582 34.00 -3.81 11.85
C TRP A 582 34.46 -2.60 11.04
N ARG A 583 34.12 -2.55 9.76
CA ARG A 583 34.53 -1.47 8.84
C ARG A 583 33.52 -0.32 8.90
N TRP A 584 33.41 0.32 10.06
CA TRP A 584 32.41 1.36 10.30
C TRP A 584 32.92 2.54 11.13
N PHE A 585 32.18 3.65 11.06
CA PHE A 585 32.51 4.96 11.64
C PHE A 585 32.35 5.06 13.16
N GLU A 586 31.62 4.13 13.76
CA GLU A 586 31.23 4.12 15.17
C GLU A 586 31.02 2.68 15.65
N ASP A 587 30.92 2.44 16.95
CA ASP A 587 30.66 1.11 17.53
C ASP A 587 29.20 0.60 17.36
N ARG A 588 28.39 1.27 16.52
CA ARG A 588 26.99 0.91 16.26
C ARG A 588 26.49 1.42 14.91
N LEU A 589 25.52 0.71 14.32
CA LEU A 589 24.66 1.17 13.24
C LEU A 589 23.30 1.60 13.81
N THR A 590 22.83 2.77 13.40
CA THR A 590 21.67 3.45 13.97
C THR A 590 20.68 3.85 12.87
N TYR A 591 20.37 5.14 12.71
CA TYR A 591 19.56 5.72 11.66
C TYR A 591 20.44 6.39 10.60
N SER A 592 19.92 6.56 9.37
CA SER A 592 20.56 7.25 8.24
C SER A 592 22.02 6.82 8.02
N ASN A 593 22.33 5.55 8.28
CA ASN A 593 23.71 5.04 8.28
C ASN A 593 24.41 5.28 6.94
N SER A 594 23.70 5.10 5.82
CA SER A 594 24.24 5.25 4.48
C SER A 594 24.67 6.67 4.13
N SER A 595 24.22 7.69 4.87
CA SER A 595 24.68 9.07 4.66
C SER A 595 26.17 9.25 5.01
N LEU A 596 26.72 8.40 5.90
CA LEU A 596 28.15 8.46 6.26
C LEU A 596 29.05 8.15 5.04
N PRO A 597 28.96 6.96 4.39
CA PRO A 597 29.72 6.70 3.15
C PRO A 597 29.32 7.64 2.00
N GLU A 598 28.05 8.02 1.87
CA GLU A 598 27.61 9.01 0.86
C GLU A 598 28.43 10.30 0.93
N SER A 599 28.63 10.84 2.14
CA SER A 599 29.40 12.07 2.34
C SER A 599 30.85 11.94 1.85
N LEU A 600 31.44 10.74 1.92
CA LEU A 600 32.79 10.48 1.44
C LEU A 600 32.85 10.25 -0.08
N TYR A 601 31.81 9.67 -0.70
CA TYR A 601 31.70 9.66 -2.17
C TYR A 601 31.68 11.09 -2.72
N LEU A 602 30.89 11.99 -2.11
CA LEU A 602 30.87 13.41 -2.48
C LEU A 602 32.22 14.09 -2.25
N ALA A 603 32.94 13.69 -1.20
CA ALA A 603 34.28 14.22 -0.93
C ALA A 603 35.29 13.77 -1.99
N ALA A 604 35.26 12.51 -2.39
CA ALA A 604 36.08 11.99 -3.48
C ALA A 604 35.82 12.73 -4.79
N GLU A 605 34.55 12.94 -5.14
CA GLU A 605 34.14 13.65 -6.36
C GLU A 605 34.66 15.10 -6.40
N LEU A 606 34.58 15.84 -5.29
CA LEU A 606 34.95 17.26 -5.25
C LEU A 606 36.45 17.52 -5.07
N THR A 607 37.16 16.61 -4.41
CA THR A 607 38.58 16.81 -4.07
C THR A 607 39.53 16.00 -4.95
N GLY A 608 39.04 14.94 -5.59
CA GLY A 608 39.87 13.96 -6.31
C GLY A 608 40.72 13.07 -5.40
N GLU A 609 40.60 13.19 -4.06
CA GLU A 609 41.42 12.41 -3.14
C GLU A 609 40.93 10.97 -3.00
N LYS A 610 41.76 10.01 -3.44
CA LYS A 610 41.44 8.58 -3.46
C LYS A 610 41.03 8.00 -2.10
N ARG A 611 41.64 8.47 -1.01
CA ARG A 611 41.34 7.96 0.35
C ARG A 611 39.88 8.08 0.75
N TYR A 612 39.16 9.11 0.28
CA TYR A 612 37.74 9.26 0.58
C TYR A 612 36.93 8.18 -0.14
N LEU A 613 37.27 7.91 -1.40
CA LEU A 613 36.62 6.87 -2.20
C LEU A 613 36.86 5.48 -1.61
N ASP A 614 38.11 5.18 -1.21
CA ASP A 614 38.48 3.89 -0.64
C ASP A 614 37.67 3.60 0.64
N ILE A 615 37.56 4.58 1.56
CA ILE A 615 36.76 4.44 2.79
C ILE A 615 35.26 4.38 2.49
N ALA A 616 34.77 5.15 1.50
CA ALA A 616 33.38 5.13 1.10
C ALA A 616 32.97 3.73 0.58
N GLU A 617 33.76 3.14 -0.31
CA GLU A 617 33.53 1.78 -0.84
C GLU A 617 33.63 0.72 0.27
N GLU A 618 34.64 0.79 1.13
CA GLU A 618 34.84 -0.19 2.20
C GLU A 618 33.68 -0.19 3.21
N SER A 619 33.29 1.01 3.68
CA SER A 619 32.19 1.16 4.62
C SER A 619 30.81 0.89 3.99
N MET A 620 30.61 1.25 2.72
CA MET A 620 29.39 0.89 1.99
C MET A 620 29.26 -0.62 1.83
N LYS A 621 30.35 -1.32 1.47
CA LYS A 621 30.39 -2.78 1.36
C LYS A 621 30.09 -3.45 2.70
N PHE A 622 30.61 -2.93 3.80
CA PHE A 622 30.26 -3.42 5.13
C PHE A 622 28.76 -3.22 5.42
N LEU A 623 28.23 -2.03 5.19
CA LEU A 623 26.82 -1.76 5.43
C LEU A 623 25.91 -2.66 4.59
N THR A 624 26.23 -2.88 3.31
CA THR A 624 25.42 -3.78 2.48
C THR A 624 25.52 -5.23 2.92
N SER A 625 26.69 -5.70 3.38
CA SER A 625 26.84 -7.06 3.93
C SER A 625 25.96 -7.31 5.15
N VAL A 626 25.63 -6.26 5.90
CA VAL A 626 24.73 -6.33 7.04
C VAL A 626 23.28 -6.18 6.59
N THR A 627 22.98 -5.23 5.71
CA THR A 627 21.61 -4.77 5.41
C THR A 627 20.97 -5.36 4.17
N PHE A 628 21.67 -6.21 3.41
CA PHE A 628 21.11 -6.92 2.27
C PHE A 628 21.14 -8.44 2.52
N GLU A 629 19.96 -9.07 2.55
CA GLU A 629 19.77 -10.48 2.86
C GLU A 629 18.77 -11.08 1.86
N ASP A 630 19.09 -12.25 1.28
CA ASP A 630 18.24 -12.98 0.32
C ASP A 630 17.66 -12.11 -0.82
N GLY A 631 18.49 -11.23 -1.38
CA GLY A 631 18.09 -10.31 -2.46
C GLY A 631 17.12 -9.21 -2.03
N LYS A 632 17.03 -8.92 -0.72
CA LYS A 632 16.19 -7.86 -0.15
C LYS A 632 17.02 -6.91 0.69
N TYR A 633 16.59 -5.66 0.72
CA TYR A 633 17.09 -4.69 1.69
C TYR A 633 16.33 -4.81 3.01
N VAL A 634 17.08 -4.93 4.10
CA VAL A 634 16.60 -5.08 5.48
C VAL A 634 17.31 -4.01 6.34
N PRO A 635 16.73 -2.81 6.48
CA PRO A 635 17.33 -1.73 7.25
C PRO A 635 17.49 -2.12 8.73
N ILE A 636 18.42 -1.49 9.43
CA ILE A 636 18.64 -1.70 10.86
C ILE A 636 17.40 -1.25 11.63
N GLY A 637 16.84 -2.15 12.44
CA GLY A 637 15.61 -1.89 13.17
C GLY A 637 15.79 -0.92 14.34
N GLN A 638 14.90 0.06 14.49
CA GLN A 638 15.03 1.06 15.56
C GLN A 638 14.73 0.53 16.98
N ALA A 639 14.14 -0.66 17.10
CA ALA A 639 13.84 -1.28 18.39
C ALA A 639 15.07 -1.53 19.29
N GLY A 640 16.25 -1.70 18.67
CA GLY A 640 17.49 -2.04 19.39
C GLY A 640 18.79 -1.68 18.67
N TRP A 641 18.71 -1.23 17.42
CA TRP A 641 19.85 -0.85 16.58
C TRP A 641 20.80 -2.05 16.37
N TYR A 642 22.00 -1.82 15.83
CA TYR A 642 23.04 -2.86 15.79
C TYR A 642 24.31 -2.34 16.45
N VAL A 643 24.61 -2.84 17.65
CA VAL A 643 25.84 -2.53 18.38
C VAL A 643 26.88 -3.59 18.05
N ARG A 644 28.13 -3.18 17.86
CA ARG A 644 29.26 -4.09 17.59
C ARG A 644 29.26 -5.26 18.59
N ASN A 645 29.47 -6.47 18.07
CA ASN A 645 29.48 -7.72 18.84
C ASN A 645 28.15 -8.09 19.55
N LYS A 646 27.03 -7.49 19.14
CA LYS A 646 25.68 -7.87 19.58
C LYS A 646 24.83 -8.31 18.40
N GLU A 647 23.64 -8.84 18.66
CA GLU A 647 22.67 -9.09 17.60
C GLU A 647 22.10 -7.77 17.06
N ARG A 648 21.90 -7.71 15.74
CA ARG A 648 21.22 -6.58 15.11
C ARG A 648 19.71 -6.67 15.32
N SER A 649 19.06 -5.51 15.44
CA SER A 649 17.60 -5.44 15.38
C SER A 649 17.09 -5.54 13.94
N TYR A 650 16.01 -6.29 13.76
CA TYR A 650 15.30 -6.49 12.48
C TYR A 650 13.98 -5.73 12.38
N PHE A 651 13.48 -5.17 13.49
CA PHE A 651 12.11 -4.64 13.57
C PHE A 651 12.09 -3.15 13.91
N ASP A 652 10.96 -2.52 13.62
CA ASP A 652 10.77 -1.07 13.65
C ASP A 652 11.66 -0.37 12.61
N GLN A 653 11.66 -0.95 11.41
CA GLN A 653 12.34 -0.44 10.22
C GLN A 653 11.69 0.87 9.75
N GLN A 654 12.47 1.91 9.48
CA GLN A 654 11.95 3.23 9.11
C GLN A 654 12.16 3.59 7.61
N PRO A 655 11.24 4.37 7.03
CA PRO A 655 11.40 4.99 5.72
C PRO A 655 12.68 5.80 5.54
N GLU A 656 13.11 6.54 6.56
CA GLU A 656 14.31 7.38 6.49
C GLU A 656 15.57 6.56 6.16
N ASP A 657 15.77 5.42 6.81
CA ASP A 657 16.91 4.54 6.55
C ASP A 657 16.91 3.99 5.13
N THR A 658 15.72 3.69 4.62
CA THR A 658 15.55 3.24 3.24
C THR A 658 15.86 4.35 2.25
N ALA A 659 15.37 5.57 2.50
CA ALA A 659 15.67 6.71 1.66
C ALA A 659 17.15 7.07 1.66
N ALA A 660 17.80 7.04 2.82
CA ALA A 660 19.25 7.26 2.94
C ALA A 660 20.05 6.23 2.14
N MET A 661 19.66 4.94 2.16
CA MET A 661 20.31 3.91 1.36
C MET A 661 20.15 4.16 -0.15
N VAL A 662 18.94 4.47 -0.60
CA VAL A 662 18.67 4.78 -2.02
C VAL A 662 19.51 5.99 -2.47
N LEU A 663 19.50 7.08 -1.71
CA LEU A 663 20.27 8.29 -2.04
C LEU A 663 21.77 8.02 -2.08
N ALA A 664 22.30 7.33 -1.07
CA ALA A 664 23.72 7.01 -0.99
C ALA A 664 24.19 6.13 -2.15
N LYS A 665 23.38 5.13 -2.53
CA LYS A 665 23.68 4.23 -3.65
C LYS A 665 23.55 4.93 -5.01
N THR A 666 22.57 5.82 -5.18
CA THR A 666 22.49 6.71 -6.35
C THR A 666 23.74 7.61 -6.45
N THR A 667 24.18 8.20 -5.33
CA THR A 667 25.40 9.00 -5.28
C THR A 667 26.63 8.15 -5.63
N ALA A 668 26.76 6.96 -5.06
CA ALA A 668 27.86 6.04 -5.33
C ALA A 668 27.92 5.64 -6.81
N TYR A 669 26.77 5.32 -7.42
CA TYR A 669 26.68 5.04 -8.86
C TYR A 669 27.17 6.22 -9.70
N ARG A 670 26.69 7.44 -9.42
CA ARG A 670 27.10 8.64 -10.15
C ARG A 670 28.61 8.91 -10.04
N VAL A 671 29.20 8.69 -8.86
CA VAL A 671 30.63 8.97 -8.61
C VAL A 671 31.53 7.89 -9.22
N THR A 672 31.10 6.63 -9.23
CA THR A 672 31.96 5.49 -9.60
C THR A 672 31.65 4.88 -10.97
N GLY A 673 30.46 5.10 -11.51
CA GLY A 673 29.94 4.42 -12.70
C GLY A 673 29.58 2.95 -12.48
N ASN A 674 29.71 2.40 -11.26
CA ASN A 674 29.46 0.99 -11.00
C ASN A 674 27.95 0.69 -10.91
N SER A 675 27.42 0.00 -11.94
CA SER A 675 25.99 -0.35 -12.05
C SER A 675 25.45 -1.19 -10.89
N MET A 676 26.30 -1.89 -10.13
CA MET A 676 25.87 -2.60 -8.92
C MET A 676 25.24 -1.64 -7.90
N HIS A 677 25.77 -0.42 -7.76
CA HIS A 677 25.18 0.57 -6.86
C HIS A 677 23.78 1.00 -7.32
N ALA A 678 23.55 1.12 -8.63
CA ALA A 678 22.22 1.43 -9.17
C ALA A 678 21.22 0.29 -8.89
N ARG A 679 21.63 -0.97 -9.07
CA ARG A 679 20.80 -2.15 -8.72
C ARG A 679 20.48 -2.23 -7.23
N ASP A 680 21.47 -1.98 -6.37
CA ASP A 680 21.27 -1.94 -4.92
C ASP A 680 20.33 -0.80 -4.50
N ALA A 681 20.42 0.37 -5.13
CA ALA A 681 19.49 1.48 -4.91
C ALA A 681 18.05 1.05 -5.23
N PHE A 682 17.83 0.38 -6.37
CA PHE A 682 16.51 -0.12 -6.72
C PHE A 682 16.02 -1.21 -5.76
N THR A 683 16.90 -2.15 -5.39
CA THR A 683 16.59 -3.20 -4.40
C THR A 683 16.17 -2.60 -3.05
N ALA A 684 16.87 -1.57 -2.57
CA ALA A 684 16.48 -0.82 -1.39
C ALA A 684 15.12 -0.12 -1.56
N PHE A 685 14.89 0.51 -2.71
CA PHE A 685 13.61 1.17 -3.01
C PHE A 685 12.42 0.20 -3.00
N GLN A 686 12.62 -1.07 -3.39
CA GLN A 686 11.56 -2.09 -3.37
C GLN A 686 11.00 -2.37 -1.96
N TRP A 687 11.71 -1.99 -0.89
CA TRP A 687 11.20 -2.04 0.48
C TRP A 687 9.89 -1.25 0.63
N PHE A 688 9.80 -0.06 0.04
CA PHE A 688 8.58 0.77 -0.01
C PHE A 688 7.45 0.07 -0.77
N LEU A 689 7.82 -0.73 -1.76
CA LEU A 689 6.90 -1.48 -2.63
C LEU A 689 6.57 -2.87 -2.08
N GLY A 690 6.84 -3.14 -0.81
CA GLY A 690 6.45 -4.36 -0.14
C GLY A 690 7.45 -5.50 -0.20
N LYS A 691 8.67 -5.31 -0.71
CA LYS A 691 9.77 -6.28 -0.50
C LYS A 691 10.40 -6.06 0.87
N ASN A 692 9.60 -6.27 1.90
CA ASN A 692 9.97 -6.23 3.32
C ASN A 692 9.47 -7.49 4.04
N HIS A 693 9.80 -7.65 5.31
CA HIS A 693 9.50 -8.89 6.04
C HIS A 693 7.99 -9.16 6.23
N LEU A 694 7.14 -8.14 6.11
CA LEU A 694 5.68 -8.29 6.16
C LEU A 694 5.06 -8.55 4.78
N ASN A 695 5.84 -8.44 3.69
CA ASN A 695 5.37 -8.45 2.31
C ASN A 695 4.22 -7.45 2.05
N GLN A 696 4.30 -6.24 2.64
CA GLN A 696 3.24 -5.23 2.56
C GLN A 696 3.79 -3.89 2.09
N MET A 697 3.08 -3.24 1.17
CA MET A 697 3.39 -1.88 0.70
C MET A 697 3.50 -0.90 1.89
N VAL A 698 4.60 -0.14 1.92
CA VAL A 698 4.80 0.95 2.89
C VAL A 698 4.37 2.28 2.27
N TYR A 699 4.58 2.45 0.95
CA TYR A 699 3.99 3.56 0.20
C TYR A 699 2.48 3.36 0.02
N ASP A 700 1.69 4.40 0.28
CA ASP A 700 0.24 4.41 0.10
C ASP A 700 -0.14 5.17 -1.17
N GLU A 701 -0.39 4.42 -2.25
CA GLU A 701 -0.79 4.95 -3.55
C GLU A 701 -2.10 5.73 -3.53
N ALA A 702 -2.99 5.48 -2.56
CA ALA A 702 -4.27 6.15 -2.46
C ALA A 702 -4.12 7.57 -1.91
N THR A 703 -3.11 7.81 -1.07
CA THR A 703 -2.93 9.09 -0.37
C THR A 703 -1.75 9.89 -0.89
N GLY A 704 -0.80 9.25 -1.59
CA GLY A 704 0.50 9.81 -1.90
C GLY A 704 1.45 9.90 -0.70
N GLY A 705 1.08 9.29 0.43
CA GLY A 705 1.86 9.24 1.66
C GLY A 705 2.67 7.96 1.83
N CYS A 706 3.40 7.85 2.93
CA CYS A 706 4.14 6.65 3.30
C CYS A 706 3.82 6.30 4.76
N TYR A 707 3.63 5.02 5.06
CA TYR A 707 3.49 4.55 6.43
C TYR A 707 4.80 4.73 7.22
N ASP A 708 4.69 5.04 8.51
CA ASP A 708 5.80 5.46 9.36
C ASP A 708 6.84 4.34 9.61
N GLY A 709 6.48 3.07 9.44
CA GLY A 709 7.47 2.01 9.55
C GLY A 709 6.91 0.60 9.50
N VAL A 710 7.83 -0.36 9.49
CA VAL A 710 7.54 -1.79 9.45
C VAL A 710 7.94 -2.41 10.80
N GLY A 711 6.94 -2.61 11.66
CA GLY A 711 7.10 -3.30 12.94
C GLY A 711 7.06 -4.83 12.77
N ARG A 712 7.24 -5.56 13.86
CA ARG A 712 7.36 -7.04 13.85
C ARG A 712 6.17 -7.80 13.26
N TYR A 713 4.95 -7.30 13.51
CA TYR A 713 3.71 -7.98 13.14
C TYR A 713 2.79 -7.14 12.24
N ALA A 714 3.03 -5.83 12.17
CA ALA A 714 2.19 -4.89 11.46
C ALA A 714 2.97 -3.64 11.06
N LEU A 715 2.45 -2.94 10.05
CA LEU A 715 2.90 -1.60 9.69
C LEU A 715 2.42 -0.58 10.73
N ASN A 716 3.23 0.44 11.00
CA ASN A 716 2.75 1.66 11.65
C ASN A 716 2.00 2.50 10.61
N LEU A 717 0.67 2.48 10.65
CA LEU A 717 -0.18 3.07 9.61
C LEU A 717 -0.29 4.59 9.63
N ASN A 718 0.38 5.27 10.55
CA ASN A 718 0.49 6.72 10.50
C ASN A 718 1.32 7.12 9.29
N GLN A 719 0.97 8.26 8.69
CA GLN A 719 1.69 8.85 7.55
C GLN A 719 2.24 10.21 7.96
N GLY A 720 3.31 10.21 8.74
CA GLY A 720 4.01 11.40 9.18
C GLY A 720 4.74 12.12 8.04
N ALA A 721 5.33 13.27 8.37
CA ALA A 721 6.11 14.03 7.41
C ALA A 721 7.39 13.31 7.03
N GLU A 722 8.16 12.81 8.02
CA GLU A 722 9.42 12.08 7.82
C GLU A 722 9.27 10.94 6.82
N SER A 723 8.29 10.06 7.04
CA SER A 723 8.02 8.92 6.18
C SER A 723 7.64 9.33 4.76
N THR A 724 6.72 10.30 4.65
CA THR A 724 6.24 10.82 3.37
C THR A 724 7.37 11.45 2.54
N VAL A 725 8.17 12.34 3.14
CA VAL A 725 9.28 12.99 2.41
C VAL A 725 10.42 12.01 2.12
N SER A 726 10.65 11.02 2.99
CA SER A 726 11.65 9.96 2.77
C SER A 726 11.32 9.13 1.53
N TYR A 727 10.08 8.66 1.40
CA TYR A 727 9.64 7.98 0.18
C TYR A 727 9.83 8.85 -1.05
N LEU A 728 9.43 10.13 -1.00
CA LEU A 728 9.53 11.02 -2.16
C LEU A 728 10.98 11.30 -2.56
N LEU A 729 11.89 11.50 -1.59
CA LEU A 729 13.33 11.62 -1.85
C LEU A 729 13.88 10.37 -2.54
N ALA A 730 13.56 9.19 -2.01
CA ALA A 730 13.99 7.91 -2.61
C ALA A 730 13.43 7.74 -4.02
N ARG A 731 12.13 8.02 -4.20
CA ARG A 731 11.43 7.90 -5.48
C ARG A 731 12.01 8.84 -6.53
N LEU A 732 12.37 10.07 -6.15
CA LEU A 732 13.02 11.04 -7.04
C LEU A 732 14.46 10.62 -7.38
N ALA A 733 15.21 10.05 -6.43
CA ALA A 733 16.55 9.54 -6.68
C ALA A 733 16.57 8.35 -7.66
N ILE A 734 15.55 7.49 -7.63
CA ILE A 734 15.38 6.41 -8.62
C ILE A 734 15.16 6.96 -10.03
N GLU A 735 14.53 8.14 -10.19
CA GLU A 735 14.38 8.75 -11.53
C GLU A 735 15.72 9.20 -12.11
N GLU A 736 16.68 9.57 -11.28
CA GLU A 736 18.01 10.02 -11.71
C GLU A 736 18.86 8.86 -12.28
N ILE A 737 18.55 7.62 -11.91
CA ILE A 737 19.29 6.41 -12.34
C ILE A 737 18.45 5.47 -13.20
N LYS A 738 17.29 5.92 -13.67
CA LYS A 738 16.28 5.08 -14.33
C LYS A 738 16.84 4.30 -15.52
N ASP A 739 17.69 4.94 -16.33
CA ASP A 739 18.31 4.31 -17.49
C ASP A 739 19.29 3.20 -17.10
N ALA A 740 19.98 3.34 -15.96
CA ALA A 740 20.95 2.37 -15.45
C ALA A 740 20.29 1.12 -14.84
N ILE A 741 19.02 1.23 -14.45
CA ILE A 741 18.22 0.15 -13.87
C ILE A 741 17.16 -0.36 -14.84
N GLN A 742 17.25 -0.04 -16.13
CA GLN A 742 16.23 -0.41 -17.11
C GLN A 742 16.02 -1.93 -17.19
N ASP A 743 17.06 -2.73 -16.99
CA ASP A 743 16.98 -4.20 -16.98
C ASP A 743 16.32 -4.75 -15.69
N GLU A 744 16.26 -3.94 -14.63
CA GLU A 744 15.62 -4.27 -13.35
C GLU A 744 14.16 -3.79 -13.29
N LEU A 745 13.87 -2.73 -14.06
CA LEU A 745 12.56 -2.10 -14.16
C LEU A 745 11.61 -2.90 -15.01
#